data_AF-A0A940BZF7-F1
#
_entry.id   AF-A0A940BZF7-F1
#
_cell.length_a   1.000
_cell.length_b   1.000
_cell.length_c   1.000
_cell.angle_alpha   90.00
_cell.angle_beta   90.00
_cell.angle_gamma   90.00
#
_symmetry.space_group_name_H-M   'P 1'
#
loop_
_entity.id
_entity.type
_entity.pdbx_description
1 polymer ?
#
loop_
_entity_poly.entity_id
_entity_poly.type
_entity_poly.pdbx_seq_one_letter_code
_entity_poly.pdbx_strand_id
1 'polypeptide(L)'
;MFRNLVNGGESFEGRWFLQTADIDLYKSEWKPIGIYGSGRYFQGVYNGGGHVIENLQIKWNYGEVNNTGFFGVLGGMVMNLGIESGVINGNCVGSIASHSMTGKQPVIINCYSRATLNGNRVGGIVDNFGSGLVINCWYDGETGRLNAPETGSIASYDATLLDCYGAEDSMGVSVGGKAWETAKDLTADSQLHARWVICAILMGADVDMLTPFVWNGETLAFADKPFKKPSASFDGDGTKQSPYLIQGYSDLLLLRTLVATGETFENTWFRQTADIVIEEEDWTPIGFYDSGRYFQGVYDGGGHNIDRLTCMDHGLGAWDCTGLFGRLGGVVANLSVTNADIRGEACGIIASASAGYERTMAIINCYAQGAVCANRPAGIADFFDKGLIAGCISDVSLSFLHEDEWSEEELERYQDTSMGGITACSVDTKVYACFTTADQVMPEAYRSATSSILSPEDLQSEAFLRKQNLRIALIQQLFGDEYGVDLIQWTSLQKGGVQFGGSDMIEAVALFNEYAMVLLTAALMLIALCALAFGKKEKRSAARPLALAAITGAVAFFVDCAALGTARQALTPGRLIFIAEVNVFFLLALIVALKRGLRRPNAMRVNWGLLAAMAALLVLELLQFDTVPRYDASLYYGSLARGSRLFRLDLLTYIGAFVCWKWAQGTALLIAPLEFLLPGRMIGVYISNIVITEITLVVFYRLIREMIPRISRTAALFSGLVLVLCPYQLGMFTYLCFDSHCVYFAVWFIYSYKRRNDLMTAFCGFLLFFTKISGGAFYAVFLIAAAATEVIMDYRGHLHRRIAKWWKWSRCLLWVLPAIAYLLSMRWGEWLTIQHFNGANLVESIAQKELVSLENTLVQSFVYGFRWLFAAIIAVAFIIYLYGPKKPDRAKVLSPRAVPVVVGVALAGTAVLVMLLLYNSDAECPRYTALQNVVFAVLLPVSVCALSCKTGVRNWTMAFLAALLLVQTYWSFDPSIIATCSGIDTGTNCLYRLALDSDVRPGMNIGFDYGRRYGSVGDIYAYNAEYNFYNGLINEAFREIDPDQHDTFYVLDVIDYEMHLCGNQYFIYWDAANKRFTYNGADENSFILRQRSVRTEEITEAASLPLLLDEDFYLIVPARVSAYEAVGALRNGGYQLADEYHPRSLYGAMDVYHFQMREEENGTQSA
;
A
#
# COMPACT_ATOMS: atom_id res chain seq x y z
N MET A 1 -3.40 -49.12 -21.78
CA MET A 1 -4.01 -47.90 -22.37
C MET A 1 -3.06 -46.71 -22.24
N PHE A 2 -2.70 -46.29 -21.02
CA PHE A 2 -1.77 -45.18 -20.73
C PHE A 2 -0.53 -45.12 -21.65
N ARG A 3 0.29 -46.18 -21.69
CA ARG A 3 1.43 -46.32 -22.62
C ARG A 3 1.12 -45.95 -24.07
N ASN A 4 -0.01 -46.44 -24.60
CA ASN A 4 -0.35 -46.23 -26.00
C ASN A 4 -0.77 -44.78 -26.28
N LEU A 5 -1.32 -44.07 -25.29
CA LEU A 5 -1.66 -42.65 -25.41
C LEU A 5 -0.41 -41.78 -25.45
N VAL A 6 0.54 -42.03 -24.54
CA VAL A 6 1.84 -41.33 -24.56
C VAL A 6 2.58 -41.58 -25.88
N ASN A 7 2.69 -42.85 -26.30
CA ASN A 7 3.33 -43.19 -27.56
C ASN A 7 2.53 -42.68 -28.80
N GLY A 8 1.25 -42.37 -28.60
CA GLY A 8 0.38 -41.72 -29.58
C GLY A 8 0.62 -40.22 -29.73
N GLY A 9 1.25 -39.55 -28.75
CA GLY A 9 1.58 -38.13 -28.77
C GLY A 9 1.02 -37.31 -27.60
N GLU A 10 0.23 -37.92 -26.70
CA GLU A 10 -0.30 -37.23 -25.53
C GLU A 10 0.78 -37.06 -24.44
N SER A 11 1.22 -35.82 -24.17
CA SER A 11 2.31 -35.55 -23.22
C SER A 11 1.87 -35.69 -21.76
N PHE A 12 0.61 -35.34 -21.47
CA PHE A 12 0.05 -35.25 -20.12
C PHE A 12 0.73 -34.24 -19.18
N GLU A 13 1.39 -33.22 -19.73
CA GLU A 13 1.93 -32.10 -18.94
C GLU A 13 0.85 -31.47 -18.04
N GLY A 14 1.20 -31.18 -16.77
CA GLY A 14 0.27 -30.66 -15.76
C GLY A 14 -0.79 -31.66 -15.27
N ARG A 15 -0.76 -32.93 -15.70
CA ARG A 15 -1.72 -33.97 -15.28
C ARG A 15 -1.07 -35.04 -14.41
N TRP A 16 -1.88 -35.66 -13.56
CA TRP A 16 -1.44 -36.57 -12.51
C TRP A 16 -2.05 -37.97 -12.66
N PHE A 17 -1.25 -39.01 -12.39
CA PHE A 17 -1.63 -40.42 -12.48
C PHE A 17 -1.22 -41.15 -11.21
N LEU A 18 -2.17 -41.86 -10.58
CA LEU A 18 -1.92 -42.75 -9.44
C LEU A 18 -2.07 -44.21 -9.85
N GLN A 19 -1.05 -45.01 -9.59
CA GLN A 19 -1.17 -46.46 -9.58
C GLN A 19 -1.86 -46.89 -8.29
N THR A 20 -2.91 -47.70 -8.42
CA THR A 20 -3.82 -48.09 -7.32
C THR A 20 -3.73 -49.56 -6.95
N ALA A 21 -2.89 -50.31 -7.66
CA ALA A 21 -2.64 -51.74 -7.47
C ALA A 21 -1.27 -52.10 -8.04
N ASP A 22 -0.69 -53.20 -7.57
CA ASP A 22 0.49 -53.79 -8.20
C ASP A 22 0.13 -54.28 -9.61
N ILE A 23 1.05 -54.13 -10.55
CA ILE A 23 0.82 -54.46 -11.97
C ILE A 23 1.75 -55.59 -12.36
N ASP A 24 1.19 -56.78 -12.53
CA ASP A 24 1.89 -57.92 -13.10
C ASP A 24 1.81 -57.91 -14.64
N LEU A 25 2.96 -57.85 -15.30
CA LEU A 25 3.11 -57.85 -16.76
C LEU A 25 3.43 -59.24 -17.34
N TYR A 26 3.25 -60.32 -16.57
CA TYR A 26 3.48 -61.69 -16.99
C TYR A 26 2.84 -62.01 -18.37
N LYS A 27 3.64 -62.54 -19.30
CA LYS A 27 3.29 -62.85 -20.72
C LYS A 27 3.02 -61.65 -21.65
N SER A 28 3.21 -60.40 -21.21
CA SER A 28 3.15 -59.23 -22.08
C SER A 28 4.56 -58.76 -22.45
N GLU A 29 4.85 -58.64 -23.75
CA GLU A 29 6.02 -57.88 -24.21
C GLU A 29 5.76 -56.39 -24.01
N TRP A 30 6.55 -55.75 -23.15
CA TRP A 30 6.39 -54.33 -22.84
C TRP A 30 7.13 -53.48 -23.86
N LYS A 31 6.44 -52.44 -24.34
CA LYS A 31 7.06 -51.33 -25.08
C LYS A 31 7.23 -50.16 -24.10
N PRO A 32 8.38 -49.47 -24.09
CA PRO A 32 8.57 -48.32 -23.21
C PRO A 32 7.49 -47.25 -23.40
N ILE A 33 7.18 -46.53 -22.31
CA ILE A 33 6.37 -45.32 -22.34
C ILE A 33 7.28 -44.15 -22.75
N GLY A 34 6.97 -43.50 -23.87
CA GLY A 34 7.83 -42.47 -24.45
C GLY A 34 9.06 -43.08 -25.12
N ILE A 35 8.91 -43.60 -26.34
CA ILE A 35 10.00 -44.30 -27.06
C ILE A 35 11.11 -43.32 -27.44
N TYR A 36 12.37 -43.68 -27.18
CA TYR A 36 13.53 -42.85 -27.52
C TYR A 36 13.55 -42.45 -29.01
N GLY A 37 13.77 -41.17 -29.28
CA GLY A 37 13.78 -40.61 -30.64
C GLY A 37 12.40 -40.39 -31.27
N SER A 38 11.30 -40.69 -30.56
CA SER A 38 9.94 -40.48 -31.08
C SER A 38 9.44 -39.03 -30.98
N GLY A 39 10.06 -38.20 -30.12
CA GLY A 39 9.56 -36.86 -29.78
C GLY A 39 8.27 -36.85 -28.96
N ARG A 40 7.76 -38.01 -28.54
CA ARG A 40 6.48 -38.18 -27.83
C ARG A 40 6.74 -38.76 -26.45
N TYR A 41 6.91 -37.90 -25.46
CA TYR A 41 7.38 -38.28 -24.14
C TYR A 41 6.35 -37.94 -23.06
N PHE A 42 6.39 -38.69 -21.96
CA PHE A 42 5.55 -38.41 -20.82
C PHE A 42 6.12 -37.21 -20.04
N GLN A 43 5.29 -36.17 -19.87
CA GLN A 43 5.61 -34.91 -19.20
C GLN A 43 4.71 -34.63 -17.99
N GLY A 44 3.81 -35.56 -17.65
CA GLY A 44 2.97 -35.50 -16.45
C GLY A 44 3.64 -36.02 -15.19
N VAL A 45 2.86 -36.21 -14.14
CA VAL A 45 3.28 -36.83 -12.87
C VAL A 45 2.70 -38.25 -12.77
N TYR A 46 3.56 -39.25 -12.60
CA TYR A 46 3.19 -40.63 -12.35
C TYR A 46 3.58 -41.04 -10.92
N ASN A 47 2.59 -41.16 -10.05
CA ASN A 47 2.76 -41.66 -8.69
C ASN A 47 2.42 -43.16 -8.66
N GLY A 48 3.41 -43.99 -8.34
CA GLY A 48 3.27 -45.43 -8.15
C GLY A 48 2.45 -45.80 -6.91
N GLY A 49 2.17 -44.87 -5.99
CA GLY A 49 1.34 -45.09 -4.80
C GLY A 49 1.92 -46.13 -3.83
N GLY A 50 3.24 -46.38 -3.89
CA GLY A 50 3.89 -47.47 -3.16
C GLY A 50 3.67 -48.85 -3.78
N HIS A 51 3.10 -48.91 -4.98
CA HIS A 51 2.87 -50.15 -5.72
C HIS A 51 4.01 -50.50 -6.66
N VAL A 52 4.02 -51.76 -7.08
CA VAL A 52 5.09 -52.33 -7.90
C VAL A 52 4.66 -52.74 -9.30
N ILE A 53 5.63 -52.83 -10.22
CA ILE A 53 5.52 -53.50 -11.50
C ILE A 53 6.27 -54.84 -11.40
N GLU A 54 5.58 -55.93 -11.68
CA GLU A 54 6.14 -57.28 -11.69
C GLU A 54 6.29 -57.81 -13.11
N ASN A 55 7.25 -58.72 -13.31
CA ASN A 55 7.50 -59.43 -14.56
C ASN A 55 7.66 -58.50 -15.79
N LEU A 56 8.32 -57.35 -15.64
CA LEU A 56 8.56 -56.40 -16.73
C LEU A 56 9.51 -57.02 -17.78
N GLN A 57 8.98 -57.34 -18.97
CA GLN A 57 9.75 -57.95 -20.06
C GLN A 57 9.90 -56.97 -21.23
N ILE A 58 11.12 -56.49 -21.46
CA ILE A 58 11.46 -55.69 -22.64
C ILE A 58 12.55 -56.42 -23.43
N LYS A 59 12.27 -56.74 -24.69
CA LYS A 59 13.21 -57.43 -25.58
C LYS A 59 13.92 -56.45 -26.49
N TRP A 60 15.17 -56.75 -26.79
CA TRP A 60 15.98 -56.02 -27.76
C TRP A 60 16.21 -56.86 -29.01
N ASN A 61 15.94 -56.28 -30.18
CA ASN A 61 16.34 -56.83 -31.47
C ASN A 61 17.65 -56.16 -31.91
N TYR A 62 18.67 -56.98 -32.17
CA TYR A 62 20.00 -56.53 -32.57
C TYR A 62 19.93 -55.72 -33.90
N GLY A 63 20.32 -54.45 -33.87
CA GLY A 63 20.33 -53.55 -35.05
C GLY A 63 19.38 -52.34 -34.99
N GLU A 64 18.53 -52.24 -33.96
CA GLU A 64 17.66 -51.08 -33.71
C GLU A 64 18.18 -50.21 -32.54
N VAL A 65 18.07 -48.87 -32.65
CA VAL A 65 18.35 -47.95 -31.54
C VAL A 65 17.27 -48.14 -30.49
N ASN A 66 17.62 -48.78 -29.38
CA ASN A 66 16.65 -49.17 -28.34
C ASN A 66 17.19 -48.78 -26.96
N ASN A 67 17.10 -47.48 -26.68
CA ASN A 67 17.31 -46.92 -25.34
C ASN A 67 16.01 -47.10 -24.56
N THR A 68 16.07 -47.85 -23.46
CA THR A 68 14.86 -48.45 -22.90
C THR A 68 14.80 -48.44 -21.38
N GLY A 69 13.58 -48.43 -20.88
CA GLY A 69 13.18 -48.55 -19.49
C GLY A 69 11.67 -48.71 -19.41
N PHE A 70 11.09 -48.68 -18.22
CA PHE A 70 9.64 -48.59 -18.08
C PHE A 70 9.11 -47.36 -18.84
N PHE A 71 9.79 -46.23 -18.65
CA PHE A 71 9.80 -45.06 -19.54
C PHE A 71 11.05 -45.10 -20.45
N GLY A 72 10.90 -44.81 -21.73
CA GLY A 72 12.05 -44.69 -22.63
C GLY A 72 12.76 -43.35 -22.43
N VAL A 73 12.00 -42.26 -22.61
CA VAL A 73 12.41 -40.89 -22.31
C VAL A 73 11.36 -40.25 -21.40
N LEU A 74 11.81 -39.63 -20.31
CA LEU A 74 10.97 -38.96 -19.33
C LEU A 74 11.18 -37.45 -19.41
N GLY A 75 10.10 -36.68 -19.51
CA GLY A 75 10.10 -35.22 -19.41
C GLY A 75 9.34 -34.69 -18.19
N GLY A 76 8.68 -35.57 -17.43
CA GLY A 76 7.88 -35.26 -16.25
C GLY A 76 8.43 -35.90 -14.97
N MET A 77 7.54 -36.23 -14.04
CA MET A 77 7.90 -36.75 -12.72
C MET A 77 7.41 -38.18 -12.51
N VAL A 78 8.24 -39.04 -11.91
CA VAL A 78 7.86 -40.39 -11.44
C VAL A 78 8.18 -40.49 -9.95
N MET A 79 7.23 -40.95 -9.14
CA MET A 79 7.42 -41.12 -7.71
C MET A 79 6.81 -42.40 -7.14
N ASN A 80 7.33 -42.92 -6.03
CA ASN A 80 6.78 -44.05 -5.27
C ASN A 80 6.51 -45.32 -6.10
N LEU A 81 7.40 -45.63 -7.05
CA LEU A 81 7.25 -46.76 -7.96
C LEU A 81 8.37 -47.78 -7.77
N GLY A 82 8.00 -49.06 -7.64
CA GLY A 82 8.94 -50.18 -7.60
C GLY A 82 8.89 -51.01 -8.89
N ILE A 83 10.05 -51.39 -9.42
CA ILE A 83 10.16 -52.48 -10.40
C ILE A 83 10.61 -53.73 -9.65
N GLU A 84 9.66 -54.60 -9.34
CA GLU A 84 9.88 -55.73 -8.43
C GLU A 84 10.55 -56.92 -9.12
N SER A 85 10.28 -57.15 -10.41
CA SER A 85 10.91 -58.23 -11.17
C SER A 85 10.80 -57.99 -12.67
N GLY A 86 11.73 -58.56 -13.45
CA GLY A 86 11.71 -58.44 -14.90
C GLY A 86 13.08 -58.62 -15.56
N VAL A 87 13.06 -58.64 -16.89
CA VAL A 87 14.27 -58.59 -17.73
C VAL A 87 14.10 -57.47 -18.76
N ILE A 88 14.98 -56.48 -18.70
CA ILE A 88 14.99 -55.32 -19.61
C ILE A 88 16.23 -55.40 -20.49
N ASN A 89 16.03 -55.60 -21.79
CA ASN A 89 17.11 -55.66 -22.77
C ASN A 89 17.06 -54.41 -23.66
N GLY A 90 18.21 -53.76 -23.86
CA GLY A 90 18.36 -52.63 -24.79
C GLY A 90 19.81 -52.27 -25.06
N ASN A 91 20.03 -51.15 -25.75
CA ASN A 91 21.39 -50.62 -25.97
C ASN A 91 21.86 -49.80 -24.75
N CYS A 92 21.05 -48.84 -24.34
CA CYS A 92 21.23 -48.01 -23.14
C CYS A 92 20.02 -48.21 -22.22
N VAL A 93 20.22 -48.66 -20.99
CA VAL A 93 19.12 -49.17 -20.15
C VAL A 93 19.07 -48.49 -18.79
N GLY A 94 17.89 -48.03 -18.40
CA GLY A 94 17.52 -47.68 -17.03
C GLY A 94 16.21 -48.37 -16.67
N SER A 95 16.05 -48.87 -15.45
CA SER A 95 14.83 -49.63 -15.09
C SER A 95 13.57 -48.76 -15.10
N ILE A 96 13.64 -47.54 -14.56
CA ILE A 96 12.53 -46.58 -14.52
C ILE A 96 12.52 -45.74 -15.79
N ALA A 97 13.63 -45.10 -16.14
CA ALA A 97 13.75 -44.30 -17.35
C ALA A 97 15.12 -44.49 -18.01
N SER A 98 15.21 -44.56 -19.34
CA SER A 98 16.54 -44.57 -19.97
C SER A 98 17.15 -43.17 -20.02
N HIS A 99 16.41 -42.19 -20.54
CA HIS A 99 16.90 -40.84 -20.80
C HIS A 99 15.96 -39.76 -20.29
N SER A 100 16.49 -38.56 -20.08
CA SER A 100 15.71 -37.34 -19.89
C SER A 100 15.37 -36.67 -21.22
N MET A 101 14.26 -35.91 -21.24
CA MET A 101 13.90 -35.05 -22.36
C MET A 101 14.80 -33.80 -22.38
N THR A 102 15.42 -33.53 -23.54
CA THR A 102 16.23 -32.32 -23.74
C THR A 102 15.41 -31.04 -23.51
N GLY A 103 15.97 -30.07 -22.77
CA GLY A 103 15.31 -28.80 -22.45
C GLY A 103 14.30 -28.87 -21.31
N LYS A 104 14.17 -30.02 -20.63
CA LYS A 104 13.33 -30.20 -19.43
C LYS A 104 14.17 -30.74 -18.28
N GLN A 105 13.65 -30.64 -17.06
CA GLN A 105 14.27 -31.17 -15.85
C GLN A 105 13.36 -32.25 -15.24
N PRO A 106 13.36 -33.49 -15.76
CA PRO A 106 12.54 -34.56 -15.22
C PRO A 106 13.06 -35.03 -13.86
N VAL A 107 12.16 -35.57 -13.04
CA VAL A 107 12.47 -35.95 -11.65
C VAL A 107 11.98 -37.36 -11.36
N ILE A 108 12.83 -38.19 -10.76
CA ILE A 108 12.47 -39.52 -10.24
C ILE A 108 12.71 -39.49 -8.74
N ILE A 109 11.66 -39.70 -7.94
CA ILE A 109 11.70 -39.58 -6.48
C ILE A 109 11.25 -40.89 -5.85
N ASN A 110 11.95 -41.39 -4.83
CA ASN A 110 11.42 -42.46 -3.99
C ASN A 110 11.02 -43.72 -4.80
N CYS A 111 11.91 -44.18 -5.69
CA CYS A 111 11.65 -45.31 -6.59
C CYS A 111 12.72 -46.40 -6.45
N TYR A 112 12.40 -47.63 -6.89
CA TYR A 112 13.37 -48.73 -6.83
C TYR A 112 13.27 -49.75 -7.94
N SER A 113 14.32 -50.58 -8.09
CA SER A 113 14.33 -51.69 -9.04
C SER A 113 15.12 -52.90 -8.58
N ARG A 114 14.57 -54.08 -8.88
CA ARG A 114 15.14 -55.45 -8.75
C ARG A 114 15.23 -56.18 -10.10
N ALA A 115 14.96 -55.50 -11.21
CA ALA A 115 14.98 -56.12 -12.52
C ALA A 115 16.41 -56.48 -12.98
N THR A 116 16.52 -57.54 -13.79
CA THR A 116 17.74 -57.84 -14.54
C THR A 116 17.82 -56.94 -15.78
N LEU A 117 18.90 -56.17 -15.92
CA LEU A 117 19.09 -55.19 -17.00
C LEU A 117 20.26 -55.63 -17.89
N ASN A 118 20.04 -55.74 -19.20
CA ASN A 118 21.03 -56.19 -20.18
C ASN A 118 21.22 -55.15 -21.28
N GLY A 119 22.46 -54.75 -21.57
CA GLY A 119 22.75 -53.84 -22.67
C GLY A 119 24.22 -53.54 -22.91
N ASN A 120 24.50 -52.47 -23.66
CA ASN A 120 25.86 -51.95 -23.83
C ASN A 120 26.23 -50.95 -22.74
N ARG A 121 25.25 -50.16 -22.27
CA ARG A 121 25.36 -49.32 -21.08
C ARG A 121 24.10 -49.44 -20.22
N VAL A 122 24.27 -49.67 -18.92
CA VAL A 122 23.18 -50.08 -18.02
C VAL A 122 23.28 -49.39 -16.66
N GLY A 123 22.25 -48.65 -16.27
CA GLY A 123 22.11 -48.06 -14.94
C GLY A 123 20.90 -48.61 -14.20
N GLY A 124 21.03 -48.84 -12.89
CA GLY A 124 20.00 -49.51 -12.09
C GLY A 124 18.65 -48.80 -12.07
N ILE A 125 18.60 -47.47 -12.19
CA ILE A 125 17.38 -46.64 -12.25
C ILE A 125 17.31 -45.86 -13.58
N VAL A 126 18.41 -45.22 -13.97
CA VAL A 126 18.53 -44.43 -15.21
C VAL A 126 19.81 -44.68 -16.00
N ASP A 127 19.88 -44.33 -17.30
CA ASP A 127 21.14 -44.31 -18.06
C ASP A 127 21.70 -42.88 -18.22
N ASN A 128 21.16 -42.11 -19.17
CA ASN A 128 21.63 -40.77 -19.51
C ASN A 128 20.51 -39.76 -19.26
N PHE A 129 20.44 -39.35 -18.00
CA PHE A 129 19.42 -38.49 -17.43
C PHE A 129 19.82 -37.01 -17.34
N GLY A 130 20.99 -36.59 -17.85
CA GLY A 130 21.36 -35.18 -18.05
C GLY A 130 21.06 -34.26 -16.86
N SER A 131 20.28 -33.19 -17.10
CA SER A 131 19.78 -32.23 -16.08
C SER A 131 18.74 -32.81 -15.10
N GLY A 132 18.28 -34.03 -15.32
CA GLY A 132 17.25 -34.68 -14.53
C GLY A 132 17.76 -35.12 -13.15
N LEU A 133 16.85 -35.09 -12.17
CA LEU A 133 17.15 -35.43 -10.79
C LEU A 133 16.64 -36.83 -10.45
N VAL A 134 17.47 -37.59 -9.73
CA VAL A 134 17.11 -38.87 -9.13
C VAL A 134 17.31 -38.75 -7.62
N ILE A 135 16.22 -38.84 -6.86
CA ILE A 135 16.16 -38.51 -5.44
C ILE A 135 15.63 -39.70 -4.65
N ASN A 136 16.28 -40.09 -3.56
CA ASN A 136 15.83 -41.18 -2.68
C ASN A 136 15.50 -42.48 -3.45
N CYS A 137 16.36 -42.90 -4.38
CA CYS A 137 16.11 -44.09 -5.21
C CYS A 137 17.12 -45.20 -4.94
N TRP A 138 16.72 -46.47 -5.09
CA TRP A 138 17.63 -47.58 -4.86
C TRP A 138 17.53 -48.73 -5.85
N TYR A 139 18.67 -49.33 -6.16
CA TYR A 139 18.76 -50.54 -6.98
C TYR A 139 19.30 -51.70 -6.16
N ASP A 140 18.54 -52.79 -6.13
CA ASP A 140 18.89 -54.00 -5.42
C ASP A 140 19.63 -54.97 -6.35
N GLY A 141 20.94 -55.06 -6.13
CA GLY A 141 21.84 -55.95 -6.87
C GLY A 141 21.96 -57.36 -6.30
N GLU A 142 21.28 -57.70 -5.20
CA GLU A 142 21.23 -59.08 -4.70
C GLU A 142 20.22 -59.91 -5.51
N THR A 143 19.08 -59.29 -5.85
CA THR A 143 17.99 -59.93 -6.61
C THR A 143 18.03 -59.61 -8.11
N GLY A 144 18.46 -58.40 -8.50
CA GLY A 144 18.67 -57.98 -9.88
C GLY A 144 20.11 -58.19 -10.37
N ARG A 145 20.33 -58.16 -11.70
CA ARG A 145 21.67 -58.19 -12.30
C ARG A 145 21.82 -57.14 -13.39
N LEU A 146 22.92 -56.37 -13.35
CA LEU A 146 23.31 -55.44 -14.41
C LEU A 146 24.33 -56.14 -15.32
N ASN A 147 23.99 -56.37 -16.58
CA ASN A 147 24.85 -57.05 -17.57
C ASN A 147 25.17 -56.11 -18.74
N ALA A 148 26.29 -55.40 -18.64
CA ALA A 148 26.83 -54.56 -19.70
C ALA A 148 28.34 -54.32 -19.55
N PRO A 149 29.06 -53.94 -20.62
CA PRO A 149 30.42 -53.40 -20.54
C PRO A 149 30.53 -52.13 -19.69
N GLU A 150 29.50 -51.27 -19.71
CA GLU A 150 29.44 -50.03 -18.92
C GLU A 150 28.22 -50.11 -17.96
N THR A 151 28.46 -50.17 -16.66
CA THR A 151 27.40 -50.26 -15.65
C THR A 151 27.50 -49.18 -14.58
N GLY A 152 26.36 -48.69 -14.09
CA GLY A 152 26.26 -47.87 -12.89
C GLY A 152 25.13 -48.33 -11.97
N SER A 153 25.36 -48.33 -10.66
CA SER A 153 24.39 -48.90 -9.71
C SER A 153 23.05 -48.14 -9.70
N ILE A 154 23.05 -46.82 -9.93
CA ILE A 154 21.84 -46.00 -10.08
C ILE A 154 21.76 -45.39 -11.48
N ALA A 155 22.82 -44.71 -11.91
CA ALA A 155 22.96 -44.07 -13.22
C ALA A 155 24.25 -44.52 -13.90
N SER A 156 24.21 -44.78 -15.21
CA SER A 156 25.38 -45.25 -15.98
C SER A 156 26.05 -44.20 -16.86
N TYR A 157 25.48 -43.00 -17.01
CA TYR A 157 26.08 -41.90 -17.77
C TYR A 157 26.02 -40.55 -17.05
N ASP A 158 24.93 -39.78 -17.18
CA ASP A 158 24.80 -38.44 -16.61
C ASP A 158 23.47 -38.34 -15.85
N ALA A 159 23.49 -37.84 -14.62
CA ALA A 159 22.32 -37.63 -13.76
C ALA A 159 22.72 -36.85 -12.50
N THR A 160 21.80 -36.06 -11.95
CA THR A 160 21.97 -35.51 -10.60
C THR A 160 21.38 -36.46 -9.57
N LEU A 161 22.20 -36.99 -8.67
CA LEU A 161 21.80 -37.97 -7.66
C LEU A 161 21.74 -37.35 -6.26
N LEU A 162 20.65 -37.57 -5.55
CA LEU A 162 20.48 -37.17 -4.14
C LEU A 162 19.93 -38.35 -3.34
N ASP A 163 20.58 -38.72 -2.24
CA ASP A 163 20.14 -39.78 -1.32
C ASP A 163 19.79 -41.11 -2.02
N CYS A 164 20.59 -41.51 -3.02
CA CYS A 164 20.36 -42.76 -3.78
C CYS A 164 21.36 -43.87 -3.39
N TYR A 165 20.92 -45.13 -3.47
CA TYR A 165 21.66 -46.29 -2.94
C TYR A 165 21.73 -47.46 -3.95
N GLY A 166 22.89 -48.10 -4.11
CA GLY A 166 23.03 -49.26 -4.99
C GLY A 166 24.09 -50.26 -4.51
N ALA A 167 24.03 -51.51 -5.01
CA ALA A 167 24.91 -52.60 -4.58
C ALA A 167 26.39 -52.42 -5.01
N GLU A 168 27.33 -52.86 -4.14
CA GLU A 168 28.79 -52.63 -4.27
C GLU A 168 29.48 -53.38 -5.43
N ASP A 169 28.89 -54.46 -5.96
CA ASP A 169 29.59 -55.38 -6.88
C ASP A 169 29.51 -55.01 -8.39
N SER A 170 28.98 -53.83 -8.74
CA SER A 170 28.98 -53.38 -10.14
C SER A 170 30.32 -52.76 -10.54
N MET A 171 31.21 -53.56 -11.14
CA MET A 171 32.43 -53.06 -11.78
C MET A 171 32.10 -52.16 -12.99
N GLY A 172 32.06 -50.84 -12.79
CA GLY A 172 31.86 -49.86 -13.86
C GLY A 172 32.08 -48.42 -13.39
N VAL A 173 32.52 -47.56 -14.31
CA VAL A 173 33.20 -46.27 -14.08
C VAL A 173 32.40 -45.25 -13.25
N SER A 174 33.08 -44.65 -12.28
CA SER A 174 32.66 -43.46 -11.53
C SER A 174 32.32 -42.29 -12.46
N VAL A 175 31.08 -41.80 -12.38
CA VAL A 175 30.72 -40.48 -12.91
C VAL A 175 30.13 -39.64 -11.78
N GLY A 176 30.90 -38.65 -11.33
CA GLY A 176 30.38 -37.33 -10.96
C GLY A 176 29.35 -37.18 -9.84
N GLY A 177 29.32 -38.02 -8.81
CA GLY A 177 28.48 -37.76 -7.62
C GLY A 177 28.93 -38.58 -6.42
N LYS A 178 29.09 -37.97 -5.24
CA LYS A 178 29.45 -38.69 -4.01
C LYS A 178 28.26 -39.58 -3.57
N ALA A 179 28.23 -40.83 -4.01
CA ALA A 179 27.48 -41.88 -3.32
C ALA A 179 28.30 -42.33 -2.11
N TRP A 180 27.88 -42.00 -0.89
CA TRP A 180 28.42 -42.61 0.33
C TRP A 180 27.26 -43.16 1.18
N GLU A 181 27.49 -44.38 1.69
CA GLU A 181 26.76 -45.18 2.69
C GLU A 181 25.99 -46.41 2.21
N THR A 182 26.34 -47.52 2.85
CA THR A 182 25.72 -48.84 2.76
C THR A 182 24.28 -48.78 3.27
N ALA A 183 23.34 -49.41 2.54
CA ALA A 183 21.92 -49.48 2.93
C ALA A 183 21.66 -50.07 4.34
N LYS A 184 22.66 -50.67 4.99
CA LYS A 184 22.60 -51.20 6.36
C LYS A 184 22.58 -50.14 7.46
N ASP A 185 23.01 -48.90 7.18
CA ASP A 185 23.05 -47.83 8.19
C ASP A 185 21.78 -46.93 8.18
N LEU A 186 20.88 -47.11 7.21
CA LEU A 186 19.60 -46.37 7.06
C LEU A 186 18.60 -46.56 8.20
N THR A 187 18.79 -47.54 9.09
CA THR A 187 17.81 -47.89 10.13
C THR A 187 17.90 -47.07 11.42
N ALA A 188 18.86 -46.13 11.55
CA ALA A 188 19.21 -45.58 12.86
C ALA A 188 19.14 -44.05 13.02
N ASP A 189 18.91 -43.25 11.97
CA ASP A 189 18.97 -41.78 12.09
C ASP A 189 17.76 -41.07 11.46
N SER A 190 16.94 -40.43 12.29
CA SER A 190 15.75 -39.66 11.88
C SER A 190 16.11 -38.39 11.10
N GLN A 191 17.39 -37.96 11.11
CA GLN A 191 17.83 -36.73 10.43
C GLN A 191 18.01 -36.89 8.90
N LEU A 192 18.21 -38.11 8.37
CA LEU A 192 18.31 -38.34 6.92
C LEU A 192 16.95 -38.26 6.20
N HIS A 193 15.83 -38.48 6.91
CA HIS A 193 14.49 -38.45 6.30
C HIS A 193 14.02 -37.05 5.88
N ALA A 194 14.48 -35.98 6.53
CA ALA A 194 14.02 -34.62 6.23
C ALA A 194 14.59 -34.06 4.91
N ARG A 195 15.83 -34.41 4.57
CA ARG A 195 16.59 -33.75 3.49
C ARG A 195 16.03 -34.03 2.09
N TRP A 196 15.72 -35.29 1.78
CA TRP A 196 15.14 -35.64 0.48
C TRP A 196 13.67 -35.20 0.37
N VAL A 197 12.92 -35.19 1.48
CA VAL A 197 11.53 -34.70 1.52
C VAL A 197 11.49 -33.21 1.21
N ILE A 198 12.36 -32.41 1.82
CA ILE A 198 12.46 -30.98 1.53
C ILE A 198 12.87 -30.73 0.08
N CYS A 199 13.88 -31.45 -0.43
CA CYS A 199 14.24 -31.36 -1.84
C CYS A 199 13.11 -31.81 -2.78
N ALA A 200 12.27 -32.76 -2.37
CA ALA A 200 11.09 -33.17 -3.13
C ALA A 200 10.00 -32.08 -3.13
N ILE A 201 9.76 -31.40 -2.00
CA ILE A 201 8.83 -30.26 -1.88
C ILE A 201 9.23 -29.11 -2.80
N LEU A 202 10.51 -28.71 -2.74
CA LEU A 202 11.05 -27.62 -3.56
C LEU A 202 10.91 -27.90 -5.06
N MET A 203 10.89 -29.18 -5.44
CA MET A 203 10.74 -29.65 -6.83
C MET A 203 9.27 -29.95 -7.20
N GLY A 204 8.31 -29.60 -6.34
CA GLY A 204 6.87 -29.69 -6.61
C GLY A 204 6.22 -31.02 -6.23
N ALA A 205 6.88 -31.91 -5.49
CA ALA A 205 6.27 -33.12 -4.96
C ALA A 205 5.48 -32.83 -3.67
N ASP A 206 4.30 -33.45 -3.53
CA ASP A 206 3.46 -33.37 -2.34
C ASP A 206 3.96 -34.36 -1.28
N VAL A 207 4.27 -33.88 -0.07
CA VAL A 207 4.85 -34.68 1.04
C VAL A 207 3.91 -35.80 1.47
N ASP A 208 2.61 -35.51 1.51
CA ASP A 208 1.58 -36.47 1.91
C ASP A 208 1.43 -37.62 0.89
N MET A 209 1.99 -37.42 -0.31
CA MET A 209 2.03 -38.42 -1.37
C MET A 209 3.27 -39.29 -1.36
N LEU A 210 4.31 -38.97 -0.58
CA LEU A 210 5.57 -39.73 -0.54
C LEU A 210 5.49 -40.90 0.45
N THR A 211 5.75 -42.11 -0.02
CA THR A 211 5.71 -43.34 0.82
C THR A 211 7.08 -43.67 1.36
N PRO A 212 7.36 -43.55 2.67
CA PRO A 212 8.69 -43.85 3.19
C PRO A 212 9.10 -45.31 2.91
N PHE A 213 10.39 -45.58 2.74
CA PHE A 213 10.88 -46.95 2.69
C PHE A 213 10.98 -47.55 4.10
N VAL A 214 10.70 -48.84 4.24
CA VAL A 214 10.84 -49.63 5.48
C VAL A 214 11.76 -50.81 5.20
N TRP A 215 12.74 -51.03 6.09
CA TRP A 215 13.55 -52.24 6.08
C TRP A 215 12.75 -53.41 6.69
N ASN A 216 12.48 -54.44 5.90
CA ASN A 216 11.69 -55.60 6.35
C ASN A 216 12.52 -56.75 6.96
N GLY A 217 13.83 -56.56 7.13
CA GLY A 217 14.76 -57.58 7.64
C GLY A 217 15.62 -58.24 6.55
N GLU A 218 15.16 -58.21 5.29
CA GLU A 218 15.87 -58.78 4.14
C GLU A 218 16.09 -57.74 3.02
N THR A 219 15.15 -56.81 2.83
CA THR A 219 15.17 -55.77 1.77
C THR A 219 14.47 -54.47 2.21
N LEU A 220 14.75 -53.35 1.52
CA LEU A 220 13.91 -52.14 1.59
C LEU A 220 12.61 -52.36 0.80
N ALA A 221 11.48 -51.86 1.29
CA ALA A 221 10.19 -51.86 0.59
C ALA A 221 9.40 -50.59 0.94
N PHE A 222 8.38 -50.22 0.17
CA PHE A 222 7.51 -49.12 0.58
C PHE A 222 6.79 -49.45 1.90
N ALA A 223 6.67 -48.47 2.80
CA ALA A 223 5.75 -48.52 3.93
C ALA A 223 4.30 -48.74 3.44
N ASP A 224 3.41 -49.21 4.31
CA ASP A 224 1.99 -49.37 3.98
C ASP A 224 1.42 -48.11 3.27
N LYS A 225 0.65 -48.35 2.20
CA LYS A 225 0.25 -47.42 1.12
C LYS A 225 -0.22 -46.03 1.60
N PRO A 226 0.10 -44.93 0.88
CA PRO A 226 -0.21 -43.57 1.29
C PRO A 226 -1.70 -43.25 1.10
N PHE A 227 -2.14 -42.26 1.86
CA PHE A 227 -3.51 -41.81 2.03
C PHE A 227 -4.22 -41.51 0.70
N LYS A 228 -5.47 -41.98 0.60
CA LYS A 228 -6.46 -41.43 -0.34
C LYS A 228 -6.49 -39.92 -0.16
N LYS A 229 -6.45 -39.14 -1.26
CA LYS A 229 -6.95 -37.76 -1.31
C LYS A 229 -8.21 -37.70 -0.44
N PRO A 230 -8.27 -36.87 0.63
CA PRO A 230 -9.45 -36.82 1.46
C PRO A 230 -10.65 -36.52 0.57
N SER A 231 -11.63 -37.41 0.58
CA SER A 231 -12.98 -37.09 0.10
C SER A 231 -13.75 -36.23 1.12
N ALA A 232 -13.06 -35.70 2.13
CA ALA A 232 -13.64 -34.92 3.21
C ALA A 232 -13.75 -33.46 2.74
N SER A 233 -14.98 -32.99 2.58
CA SER A 233 -15.33 -31.57 2.59
C SER A 233 -15.46 -31.11 4.03
N PHE A 234 -15.09 -29.87 4.32
CA PHE A 234 -15.45 -29.23 5.59
C PHE A 234 -16.97 -29.18 5.75
N ASP A 235 -17.44 -29.22 7.00
CA ASP A 235 -18.84 -28.91 7.31
C ASP A 235 -19.07 -27.40 7.16
N GLY A 236 -20.12 -27.00 6.44
CA GLY A 236 -20.38 -25.59 6.08
C GLY A 236 -20.31 -25.37 4.56
N ASP A 237 -20.54 -24.14 4.11
CA ASP A 237 -20.44 -23.76 2.69
C ASP A 237 -19.36 -22.70 2.43
N GLY A 238 -18.60 -22.33 3.47
CA GLY A 238 -17.51 -21.36 3.38
C GLY A 238 -17.98 -19.90 3.32
N THR A 239 -19.27 -19.61 3.51
CA THR A 239 -19.79 -18.23 3.57
C THR A 239 -19.69 -17.65 4.98
N LYS A 240 -19.77 -16.32 5.12
CA LYS A 240 -19.82 -15.67 6.45
C LYS A 240 -20.97 -16.21 7.33
N GLN A 241 -22.13 -16.52 6.74
CA GLN A 241 -23.30 -17.02 7.47
C GLN A 241 -23.20 -18.51 7.81
N SER A 242 -22.48 -19.29 7.01
CA SER A 242 -22.29 -20.73 7.17
C SER A 242 -20.82 -21.12 6.93
N PRO A 243 -19.89 -20.66 7.80
CA PRO A 243 -18.46 -20.86 7.61
C PRO A 243 -18.09 -22.34 7.66
N TYR A 244 -16.97 -22.70 7.05
CA TYR A 244 -16.37 -24.01 7.20
C TYR A 244 -15.93 -24.23 8.66
N LEU A 245 -16.34 -25.34 9.25
CA LEU A 245 -16.06 -25.62 10.66
C LEU A 245 -14.74 -26.38 10.81
N ILE A 246 -13.89 -25.89 11.71
CA ILE A 246 -12.70 -26.59 12.19
C ILE A 246 -13.04 -27.15 13.57
N GLN A 247 -13.32 -28.45 13.63
CA GLN A 247 -13.83 -29.13 14.82
C GLN A 247 -12.73 -29.88 15.60
N GLY A 248 -11.57 -30.07 14.97
CA GLY A 248 -10.42 -30.71 15.59
C GLY A 248 -9.17 -30.66 14.72
N TYR A 249 -8.12 -31.35 15.19
CA TYR A 249 -6.82 -31.37 14.54
C TYR A 249 -6.86 -31.87 13.09
N SER A 250 -7.71 -32.85 12.77
CA SER A 250 -7.88 -33.38 11.41
C SER A 250 -8.37 -32.35 10.40
N ASP A 251 -9.24 -31.43 10.81
CA ASP A 251 -9.77 -30.39 9.93
C ASP A 251 -8.72 -29.30 9.70
N LEU A 252 -7.94 -28.99 10.74
CA LEU A 252 -6.82 -28.07 10.64
C LEU A 252 -5.73 -28.61 9.68
N LEU A 253 -5.46 -29.92 9.74
CA LEU A 253 -4.60 -30.61 8.78
C LEU A 253 -5.15 -30.56 7.36
N LEU A 254 -6.46 -30.79 7.17
CA LEU A 254 -7.10 -30.67 5.86
C LEU A 254 -6.94 -29.26 5.27
N LEU A 255 -7.11 -28.22 6.10
CA LEU A 255 -6.90 -26.83 5.68
C LEU A 255 -5.44 -26.61 5.24
N ARG A 256 -4.48 -27.07 6.06
CA ARG A 256 -3.04 -27.01 5.72
C ARG A 256 -2.77 -27.66 4.37
N THR A 257 -3.23 -28.89 4.17
CA THR A 257 -3.00 -29.65 2.94
C THR A 257 -3.64 -28.96 1.73
N LEU A 258 -4.88 -28.46 1.83
CA LEU A 258 -5.52 -27.77 0.71
C LEU A 258 -4.79 -26.49 0.30
N VAL A 259 -4.36 -25.68 1.27
CA VAL A 259 -3.52 -24.49 1.00
C VAL A 259 -2.19 -24.91 0.36
N ALA A 260 -1.56 -25.97 0.86
CA ALA A 260 -0.33 -26.52 0.30
C ALA A 260 -0.49 -27.02 -1.16
N THR A 261 -1.71 -27.40 -1.58
CA THR A 261 -2.01 -27.76 -2.98
C THR A 261 -2.35 -26.58 -3.89
N GLY A 262 -2.39 -25.35 -3.36
CA GLY A 262 -2.63 -24.11 -4.11
C GLY A 262 -4.04 -23.51 -3.94
N GLU A 263 -4.90 -24.08 -3.10
CA GLU A 263 -6.20 -23.47 -2.77
C GLU A 263 -6.00 -22.29 -1.82
N THR A 264 -6.25 -21.07 -2.28
CA THR A 264 -6.01 -19.86 -1.46
C THR A 264 -7.15 -19.58 -0.48
N PHE A 265 -8.36 -20.06 -0.75
CA PHE A 265 -9.58 -19.76 0.01
C PHE A 265 -9.95 -18.27 0.07
N GLU A 266 -9.59 -17.49 -0.95
CA GLU A 266 -10.04 -16.11 -1.06
C GLU A 266 -11.57 -16.00 -0.92
N ASN A 267 -12.06 -14.99 -0.19
CA ASN A 267 -13.49 -14.79 0.08
C ASN A 267 -14.20 -16.00 0.70
N THR A 268 -13.49 -16.80 1.51
CA THR A 268 -14.03 -17.97 2.23
C THR A 268 -13.85 -17.80 3.75
N TRP A 269 -14.84 -18.25 4.53
CA TRP A 269 -14.84 -18.16 6.00
C TRP A 269 -14.70 -19.52 6.66
N PHE A 270 -13.85 -19.58 7.68
CA PHE A 270 -13.61 -20.70 8.57
C PHE A 270 -13.91 -20.29 10.02
N ARG A 271 -14.46 -21.22 10.80
CA ARG A 271 -14.68 -21.04 12.24
C ARG A 271 -14.23 -22.26 13.03
N GLN A 272 -13.33 -22.05 13.99
CA GLN A 272 -12.97 -23.06 14.97
C GLN A 272 -14.06 -23.20 16.03
N THR A 273 -14.35 -24.44 16.43
CA THR A 273 -15.47 -24.77 17.32
C THR A 273 -15.06 -25.53 18.59
N ALA A 274 -13.77 -25.87 18.70
CA ALA A 274 -13.19 -26.56 19.84
C ALA A 274 -11.72 -26.18 19.99
N ASP A 275 -11.17 -26.36 21.19
CA ASP A 275 -9.72 -26.25 21.40
C ASP A 275 -9.01 -27.42 20.69
N ILE A 276 -7.86 -27.14 20.09
CA ILE A 276 -7.08 -28.10 19.30
C ILE A 276 -5.71 -28.26 19.95
N VAL A 277 -5.25 -29.50 20.07
CA VAL A 277 -3.86 -29.80 20.46
C VAL A 277 -3.16 -30.28 19.21
N ILE A 278 -2.06 -29.64 18.81
CA ILE A 278 -1.23 -30.11 17.69
C ILE A 278 -0.64 -31.46 18.10
N GLU A 279 -0.85 -32.51 17.30
CA GLU A 279 -0.41 -33.87 17.64
C GLU A 279 1.05 -34.15 17.25
N GLU A 280 1.55 -33.53 16.17
CA GLU A 280 2.91 -33.67 15.66
C GLU A 280 3.97 -32.93 16.49
N GLU A 281 5.22 -33.44 16.46
CA GLU A 281 6.35 -32.86 17.20
C GLU A 281 6.96 -31.63 16.50
N ASP A 282 6.71 -31.49 15.20
CA ASP A 282 7.20 -30.41 14.36
C ASP A 282 6.13 -30.03 13.33
N TRP A 283 5.60 -28.83 13.47
CA TRP A 283 4.46 -28.32 12.71
C TRP A 283 4.92 -27.73 11.39
N THR A 284 4.36 -28.23 10.29
CA THR A 284 4.48 -27.57 8.99
C THR A 284 3.46 -26.43 8.89
N PRO A 285 3.88 -25.17 8.64
CA PRO A 285 2.99 -24.02 8.57
C PRO A 285 1.90 -24.12 7.49
N ILE A 286 0.77 -23.43 7.71
CA ILE A 286 -0.27 -23.25 6.67
C ILE A 286 0.21 -22.17 5.69
N GLY A 287 0.50 -22.59 4.46
CA GLY A 287 1.01 -21.71 3.39
C GLY A 287 2.52 -21.50 3.47
N PHE A 288 3.17 -21.38 2.30
CA PHE A 288 4.63 -21.34 2.17
C PHE A 288 5.13 -20.02 1.57
N TYR A 289 6.35 -19.64 1.94
CA TYR A 289 7.06 -18.50 1.36
C TYR A 289 7.34 -18.73 -0.14
N ASP A 290 7.20 -17.69 -0.96
CA ASP A 290 7.47 -17.65 -2.43
C ASP A 290 6.90 -18.73 -3.36
N SER A 291 5.91 -19.50 -2.92
CA SER A 291 5.28 -20.56 -3.73
C SER A 291 4.01 -20.12 -4.46
N GLY A 292 3.46 -18.94 -4.16
CA GLY A 292 2.09 -18.56 -4.52
C GLY A 292 1.00 -19.31 -3.75
N ARG A 293 1.37 -20.16 -2.78
CA ARG A 293 0.47 -21.02 -2.00
C ARG A 293 0.36 -20.52 -0.57
N TYR A 294 -0.64 -19.68 -0.33
CA TYR A 294 -0.85 -19.03 0.97
C TYR A 294 -2.34 -18.89 1.25
N PHE A 295 -2.69 -18.73 2.53
CA PHE A 295 -4.08 -18.65 2.96
C PHE A 295 -4.61 -17.21 2.84
N GLN A 296 -5.69 -17.00 2.07
CA GLN A 296 -6.40 -15.73 1.85
C GLN A 296 -7.82 -15.71 2.44
N GLY A 297 -8.25 -16.77 3.12
CA GLY A 297 -9.56 -16.82 3.77
C GLY A 297 -9.63 -16.04 5.08
N VAL A 298 -10.78 -16.13 5.74
CA VAL A 298 -11.03 -15.62 7.09
C VAL A 298 -11.05 -16.79 8.07
N TYR A 299 -10.08 -16.87 8.96
CA TYR A 299 -10.00 -17.85 10.05
C TYR A 299 -10.45 -17.22 11.37
N ASP A 300 -11.69 -17.46 11.78
CA ASP A 300 -12.23 -17.08 13.08
C ASP A 300 -11.98 -18.21 14.09
N GLY A 301 -11.04 -18.01 15.01
CA GLY A 301 -10.72 -18.95 16.08
C GLY A 301 -11.87 -19.22 17.04
N GLY A 302 -12.98 -18.47 16.96
CA GLY A 302 -14.19 -18.71 17.76
C GLY A 302 -13.97 -18.54 19.27
N GLY A 303 -12.84 -17.96 19.66
CA GLY A 303 -12.41 -17.85 21.05
C GLY A 303 -11.75 -19.12 21.61
N HIS A 304 -11.34 -20.04 20.73
CA HIS A 304 -10.69 -21.30 21.10
C HIS A 304 -9.16 -21.22 21.04
N ASN A 305 -8.53 -22.23 21.64
CA ASN A 305 -7.09 -22.36 21.73
C ASN A 305 -6.51 -23.40 20.76
N ILE A 306 -5.32 -23.13 20.22
CA ILE A 306 -4.44 -24.12 19.62
C ILE A 306 -3.23 -24.29 20.56
N ASP A 307 -3.04 -25.50 21.07
CA ASP A 307 -2.00 -25.80 22.05
C ASP A 307 -0.86 -26.62 21.44
N ARG A 308 0.35 -26.43 21.98
CA ARG A 308 1.56 -27.22 21.65
C ARG A 308 2.03 -27.03 20.20
N LEU A 309 2.01 -25.78 19.72
CA LEU A 309 2.55 -25.45 18.40
C LEU A 309 4.08 -25.42 18.44
N THR A 310 4.73 -26.45 17.91
CA THR A 310 6.19 -26.52 17.82
C THR A 310 6.62 -26.42 16.37
N CYS A 311 7.55 -25.53 16.02
CA CYS A 311 8.17 -25.46 14.69
C CYS A 311 9.68 -25.37 14.85
N MET A 312 10.43 -26.20 14.13
CA MET A 312 11.89 -26.23 14.21
C MET A 312 12.55 -25.52 13.04
N ASP A 313 13.78 -25.04 13.26
CA ASP A 313 14.64 -24.53 12.19
C ASP A 313 15.19 -25.70 11.37
N HIS A 314 15.01 -25.65 10.05
CA HIS A 314 15.48 -26.66 9.11
C HIS A 314 16.75 -26.25 8.37
N GLY A 315 17.33 -25.09 8.69
CA GLY A 315 18.57 -24.61 8.08
C GLY A 315 18.42 -24.25 6.59
N LEU A 316 17.20 -23.89 6.16
CA LEU A 316 16.87 -23.56 4.77
C LEU A 316 17.24 -22.12 4.36
N GLY A 317 17.93 -21.40 5.25
CA GLY A 317 18.37 -20.02 5.02
C GLY A 317 17.25 -19.00 5.22
N ALA A 318 17.36 -17.84 4.55
CA ALA A 318 16.54 -16.63 4.74
C ALA A 318 15.00 -16.82 4.59
N TRP A 319 14.54 -18.03 4.25
CA TRP A 319 13.19 -18.38 3.80
C TRP A 319 12.47 -19.34 4.74
N ASP A 320 13.08 -19.70 5.88
CA ASP A 320 12.45 -20.56 6.89
C ASP A 320 11.42 -19.74 7.71
N CYS A 321 10.21 -19.64 7.14
CA CYS A 321 9.08 -18.93 7.72
C CYS A 321 8.27 -19.87 8.62
N THR A 322 8.41 -19.74 9.94
CA THR A 322 7.79 -20.66 10.90
C THR A 322 6.73 -19.98 11.78
N GLY A 323 5.68 -20.73 12.14
CA GLY A 323 4.47 -20.25 12.79
C GLY A 323 3.24 -21.08 12.41
N LEU A 324 2.05 -20.73 12.93
CA LEU A 324 0.81 -21.43 12.54
C LEU A 324 0.55 -21.25 11.04
N PHE A 325 0.63 -20.01 10.56
CA PHE A 325 0.61 -19.66 9.14
C PHE A 325 2.00 -19.21 8.68
N GLY A 326 2.57 -19.87 7.66
CA GLY A 326 3.89 -19.47 7.14
C GLY A 326 3.78 -18.18 6.32
N ARG A 327 2.73 -18.09 5.50
CA ARG A 327 2.40 -16.87 4.75
C ARG A 327 0.90 -16.61 4.77
N LEU A 328 0.49 -15.45 5.27
CA LEU A 328 -0.91 -15.06 5.48
C LEU A 328 -1.32 -13.92 4.53
N GLY A 329 -2.26 -14.20 3.64
CA GLY A 329 -2.93 -13.24 2.76
C GLY A 329 -4.36 -12.89 3.17
N GLY A 330 -4.84 -13.48 4.28
CA GLY A 330 -6.21 -13.37 4.76
C GLY A 330 -6.30 -12.81 6.18
N VAL A 331 -7.35 -13.19 6.89
CA VAL A 331 -7.66 -12.70 8.23
C VAL A 331 -7.57 -13.84 9.24
N VAL A 332 -6.90 -13.61 10.38
CA VAL A 332 -6.96 -14.49 11.55
C VAL A 332 -7.53 -13.68 12.71
N ALA A 333 -8.59 -14.17 13.36
CA ALA A 333 -9.20 -13.46 14.47
C ALA A 333 -9.62 -14.37 15.62
N ASN A 334 -9.74 -13.82 16.83
CA ASN A 334 -10.28 -14.50 18.02
C ASN A 334 -9.60 -15.86 18.35
N LEU A 335 -8.29 -15.94 18.14
CA LEU A 335 -7.54 -17.18 18.30
C LEU A 335 -6.52 -17.05 19.43
N SER A 336 -6.44 -18.07 20.28
CA SER A 336 -5.32 -18.25 21.21
C SER A 336 -4.38 -19.32 20.69
N VAL A 337 -3.07 -19.10 20.79
CA VAL A 337 -2.04 -20.11 20.58
C VAL A 337 -1.14 -20.15 21.81
N THR A 338 -1.10 -21.29 22.50
CA THR A 338 -0.36 -21.46 23.76
C THR A 338 0.66 -22.58 23.70
N ASN A 339 1.62 -22.53 24.62
CA ASN A 339 2.73 -23.48 24.72
C ASN A 339 3.46 -23.64 23.37
N ALA A 340 3.65 -22.52 22.66
CA ALA A 340 4.36 -22.51 21.40
C ALA A 340 5.89 -22.56 21.64
N ASP A 341 6.61 -23.30 20.81
CA ASP A 341 8.08 -23.28 20.73
C ASP A 341 8.46 -23.19 19.26
N ILE A 342 8.75 -21.96 18.81
CA ILE A 342 8.99 -21.65 17.40
C ILE A 342 10.45 -21.30 17.22
N ARG A 343 11.11 -21.99 16.28
CA ARG A 343 12.49 -21.74 15.88
C ARG A 343 12.59 -21.59 14.37
N GLY A 344 13.48 -20.73 13.91
CA GLY A 344 13.68 -20.50 12.47
C GLY A 344 14.31 -19.15 12.17
N GLU A 345 14.31 -18.76 10.89
CA GLU A 345 14.84 -17.47 10.46
C GLU A 345 13.86 -16.34 10.76
N ALA A 346 12.61 -16.49 10.30
CA ALA A 346 11.56 -15.46 10.30
C ALA A 346 10.33 -16.00 11.03
N CYS A 347 10.11 -15.58 12.28
CA CYS A 347 9.19 -16.30 13.16
C CYS A 347 8.12 -15.41 13.75
N GLY A 348 6.87 -15.88 13.68
CA GLY A 348 5.74 -15.32 14.42
C GLY A 348 4.74 -16.41 14.75
N ILE A 349 4.29 -16.48 16.01
CA ILE A 349 3.45 -17.60 16.48
C ILE A 349 2.16 -17.72 15.65
N ILE A 350 1.48 -16.61 15.36
CA ILE A 350 0.24 -16.62 14.57
C ILE A 350 0.58 -16.69 13.08
N ALA A 351 1.45 -15.82 12.59
CA ALA A 351 1.87 -15.83 11.19
C ALA A 351 3.33 -15.40 11.06
N SER A 352 4.11 -16.02 10.18
CA SER A 352 5.48 -15.56 9.90
C SER A 352 5.48 -14.32 9.01
N ALA A 353 4.96 -14.42 7.78
CA ALA A 353 4.99 -13.33 6.79
C ALA A 353 3.63 -13.05 6.16
N SER A 354 3.46 -11.86 5.58
CA SER A 354 2.30 -11.50 4.78
C SER A 354 2.40 -11.99 3.32
N ALA A 355 1.25 -12.28 2.69
CA ALA A 355 1.22 -12.87 1.35
C ALA A 355 1.40 -11.89 0.18
N GLY A 356 1.22 -10.60 0.40
CA GLY A 356 1.34 -9.63 -0.68
C GLY A 356 1.05 -8.21 -0.25
N TYR A 357 1.09 -7.31 -1.23
CA TYR A 357 0.96 -5.88 -1.00
C TYR A 357 -0.49 -5.40 -0.75
N GLU A 358 -1.46 -6.32 -0.66
CA GLU A 358 -2.88 -6.02 -0.56
C GLU A 358 -3.30 -5.78 0.89
N ARG A 359 -3.97 -4.65 1.15
CA ARG A 359 -4.43 -4.25 2.51
C ARG A 359 -5.68 -5.01 2.98
N THR A 360 -5.79 -6.30 2.67
CA THR A 360 -6.89 -7.22 3.06
C THR A 360 -6.49 -8.15 4.20
N MET A 361 -5.23 -8.09 4.65
CA MET A 361 -4.67 -8.99 5.66
C MET A 361 -4.81 -8.41 7.07
N ALA A 362 -5.25 -9.23 8.03
CA ALA A 362 -5.34 -8.79 9.41
C ALA A 362 -5.17 -9.93 10.43
N ILE A 363 -4.53 -9.62 11.56
CA ILE A 363 -4.51 -10.46 12.76
C ILE A 363 -5.20 -9.66 13.86
N ILE A 364 -6.38 -10.10 14.30
CA ILE A 364 -7.25 -9.30 15.16
C ILE A 364 -7.64 -10.09 16.41
N ASN A 365 -7.41 -9.51 17.59
CA ASN A 365 -7.89 -10.07 18.84
C ASN A 365 -7.35 -11.49 19.09
N CYS A 366 -6.06 -11.70 18.86
CA CYS A 366 -5.39 -12.99 19.08
C CYS A 366 -4.48 -12.95 20.32
N TYR A 367 -4.30 -14.11 20.96
CA TYR A 367 -3.35 -14.33 22.06
C TYR A 367 -2.24 -15.27 21.61
N ALA A 368 -0.99 -14.92 21.88
CA ALA A 368 0.15 -15.80 21.67
C ALA A 368 0.92 -15.96 22.97
N GLN A 369 1.27 -17.21 23.31
CA GLN A 369 2.06 -17.56 24.48
C GLN A 369 3.05 -18.67 24.16
N GLY A 370 4.31 -18.48 24.57
CA GLY A 370 5.36 -19.47 24.35
C GLY A 370 6.75 -18.87 24.24
N ALA A 371 7.61 -19.52 23.47
CA ALA A 371 8.95 -19.05 23.14
C ALA A 371 9.15 -18.96 21.63
N VAL A 372 9.87 -17.92 21.20
CA VAL A 372 10.30 -17.75 19.80
C VAL A 372 11.80 -17.49 19.80
N CYS A 373 12.55 -18.36 19.13
CA CYS A 373 13.99 -18.25 18.97
C CYS A 373 14.32 -18.11 17.48
N ALA A 374 14.69 -16.91 17.03
CA ALA A 374 14.82 -16.63 15.60
C ALA A 374 15.80 -15.51 15.27
N ASN A 375 16.23 -15.38 14.02
CA ASN A 375 16.97 -14.19 13.57
C ASN A 375 16.06 -12.95 13.56
N ARG A 376 14.77 -13.12 13.21
CA ARG A 376 13.73 -12.09 13.38
C ARG A 376 12.59 -12.59 14.26
N PRO A 377 12.75 -12.56 15.60
CA PRO A 377 11.76 -13.11 16.51
C PRO A 377 10.61 -12.12 16.76
N ALA A 378 9.40 -12.53 16.40
CA ALA A 378 8.16 -11.82 16.69
C ALA A 378 7.18 -12.63 17.54
N GLY A 379 6.47 -11.97 18.46
CA GLY A 379 5.47 -12.67 19.27
C GLY A 379 4.16 -12.98 18.55
N ILE A 380 3.70 -12.13 17.62
CA ILE A 380 2.47 -12.34 16.85
C ILE A 380 2.78 -12.62 15.38
N ALA A 381 3.48 -11.70 14.71
CA ALA A 381 3.89 -11.86 13.33
C ALA A 381 5.17 -11.12 12.96
N ASP A 382 6.06 -11.73 12.16
CA ASP A 382 7.30 -11.07 11.70
C ASP A 382 7.00 -10.07 10.59
N PHE A 383 7.14 -10.47 9.31
CA PHE A 383 7.10 -9.58 8.15
C PHE A 383 5.66 -9.33 7.68
N PHE A 384 4.89 -8.56 8.46
CA PHE A 384 3.45 -8.37 8.24
C PHE A 384 3.06 -7.13 7.43
N ASP A 385 3.89 -6.74 6.46
CA ASP A 385 3.79 -5.49 5.69
C ASP A 385 2.38 -5.20 5.15
N LYS A 386 1.96 -3.92 5.24
CA LYS A 386 0.66 -3.38 4.78
C LYS A 386 -0.58 -3.98 5.46
N GLY A 387 -0.41 -4.89 6.41
CA GLY A 387 -1.48 -5.53 7.18
C GLY A 387 -1.90 -4.76 8.44
N LEU A 388 -2.94 -5.27 9.11
CA LEU A 388 -3.40 -4.79 10.42
C LEU A 388 -3.12 -5.85 11.51
N ILE A 389 -2.48 -5.46 12.61
CA ILE A 389 -2.45 -6.24 13.85
C ILE A 389 -3.17 -5.44 14.93
N ALA A 390 -4.32 -5.91 15.41
CA ALA A 390 -5.16 -5.11 16.30
C ALA A 390 -5.69 -5.92 17.50
N GLY A 391 -5.55 -5.36 18.70
CA GLY A 391 -6.12 -5.96 19.92
C GLY A 391 -5.43 -7.24 20.37
N CYS A 392 -4.27 -7.57 19.80
CA CYS A 392 -3.54 -8.80 20.11
C CYS A 392 -2.71 -8.66 21.39
N ILE A 393 -2.52 -9.77 22.08
CA ILE A 393 -1.70 -9.87 23.28
C ILE A 393 -0.63 -10.94 23.04
N SER A 394 0.62 -10.59 23.33
CA SER A 394 1.77 -11.49 23.26
C SER A 394 2.37 -11.68 24.65
N ASP A 395 2.38 -12.91 25.13
CA ASP A 395 3.07 -13.32 26.34
C ASP A 395 4.18 -14.31 25.99
N VAL A 396 5.18 -13.80 25.28
CA VAL A 396 6.18 -14.61 24.56
C VAL A 396 7.59 -14.21 24.99
N SER A 397 8.42 -15.20 25.28
CA SER A 397 9.87 -15.00 25.42
C SER A 397 10.54 -15.01 24.05
N LEU A 398 11.25 -13.93 23.71
CA LEU A 398 11.98 -13.80 22.44
C LEU A 398 13.48 -13.96 22.67
N SER A 399 14.15 -14.72 21.80
CA SER A 399 15.62 -14.85 21.78
C SER A 399 16.15 -14.98 20.34
N PHE A 400 17.45 -14.77 20.14
CA PHE A 400 18.07 -14.97 18.83
C PHE A 400 18.58 -16.39 18.63
N LEU A 401 18.52 -16.87 17.40
CA LEU A 401 18.98 -18.21 17.03
C LEU A 401 20.52 -18.34 17.07
N HIS A 402 21.24 -17.22 16.87
CA HIS A 402 22.71 -17.15 16.85
C HIS A 402 23.27 -16.08 17.81
N GLU A 403 22.67 -15.93 18.98
CA GLU A 403 23.06 -14.91 19.97
C GLU A 403 24.55 -14.97 20.36
N ASP A 404 25.11 -16.18 20.43
CA ASP A 404 26.51 -16.43 20.81
C ASP A 404 27.55 -16.00 19.76
N GLU A 405 27.12 -15.71 18.52
CA GLU A 405 28.03 -15.35 17.42
C GLU A 405 28.27 -13.84 17.31
N TRP A 406 27.48 -13.01 18.00
CA TRP A 406 27.50 -11.55 17.87
C TRP A 406 28.12 -10.89 19.10
N SER A 407 28.79 -9.76 18.90
CA SER A 407 29.21 -8.91 20.02
C SER A 407 28.00 -8.25 20.70
N GLU A 408 28.13 -7.85 21.97
CA GLU A 408 27.07 -7.15 22.70
C GLU A 408 26.54 -5.91 21.93
N GLU A 409 27.43 -5.15 21.27
CA GLU A 409 27.05 -3.98 20.47
C GLU A 409 26.29 -4.34 19.17
N GLU A 410 26.61 -5.47 18.54
CA GLU A 410 25.90 -5.96 17.35
C GLU A 410 24.52 -6.49 17.73
N LEU A 411 24.44 -7.20 18.86
CA LEU A 411 23.20 -7.72 19.40
C LEU A 411 22.21 -6.59 19.74
N GLU A 412 22.67 -5.55 20.44
CA GLU A 412 21.84 -4.39 20.81
C GLU A 412 21.31 -3.66 19.56
N ARG A 413 22.16 -3.46 18.53
CA ARG A 413 21.73 -2.83 17.27
C ARG A 413 20.74 -3.69 16.48
N TYR A 414 20.90 -5.00 16.51
CA TYR A 414 20.02 -5.92 15.79
C TYR A 414 18.68 -6.11 16.52
N GLN A 415 18.69 -6.11 17.86
CA GLN A 415 17.49 -6.05 18.70
C GLN A 415 16.60 -4.87 18.33
N ASP A 416 17.18 -3.68 18.25
CA ASP A 416 16.44 -2.44 17.97
C ASP A 416 15.74 -2.44 16.59
N THR A 417 16.22 -3.26 15.66
CA THR A 417 15.81 -3.23 14.25
C THR A 417 15.01 -4.46 13.81
N SER A 418 15.12 -5.58 14.52
CA SER A 418 14.70 -6.89 14.00
C SER A 418 13.98 -7.78 15.03
N MET A 419 13.65 -7.27 16.21
CA MET A 419 12.88 -7.99 17.24
C MET A 419 11.63 -7.20 17.65
N GLY A 420 10.53 -7.90 17.94
CA GLY A 420 9.37 -7.25 18.52
C GLY A 420 8.33 -8.18 19.11
N GLY A 421 7.90 -7.87 20.33
CA GLY A 421 6.87 -8.60 21.06
C GLY A 421 5.55 -8.76 20.31
N ILE A 422 5.22 -7.85 19.38
CA ILE A 422 4.10 -8.01 18.45
C ILE A 422 4.61 -8.31 17.04
N THR A 423 5.52 -7.47 16.52
CA THR A 423 6.06 -7.63 15.16
C THR A 423 7.51 -7.19 15.07
N ALA A 424 8.32 -7.97 14.34
CA ALA A 424 9.78 -7.86 14.31
C ALA A 424 10.32 -7.04 13.13
N CYS A 425 9.66 -7.05 11.97
CA CYS A 425 10.01 -6.18 10.84
C CYS A 425 8.75 -5.80 10.07
N SER A 426 8.45 -4.51 9.96
CA SER A 426 7.38 -4.11 9.04
C SER A 426 7.54 -2.72 8.44
N VAL A 427 7.54 -2.65 7.12
CA VAL A 427 7.32 -1.42 6.38
C VAL A 427 5.81 -1.32 6.15
N ASP A 428 5.13 -0.49 6.95
CA ASP A 428 3.69 -0.18 6.78
C ASP A 428 2.69 -1.17 7.42
N THR A 429 3.00 -1.88 8.53
CA THR A 429 1.99 -2.57 9.36
C THR A 429 1.29 -1.63 10.32
N LYS A 430 -0.03 -1.70 10.43
CA LYS A 430 -0.76 -0.97 11.47
C LYS A 430 -0.88 -1.83 12.72
N VAL A 431 -0.19 -1.44 13.79
CA VAL A 431 -0.34 -2.09 15.10
C VAL A 431 -1.21 -1.24 16.00
N TYR A 432 -2.38 -1.75 16.42
CA TYR A 432 -3.38 -0.98 17.17
C TYR A 432 -3.80 -1.69 18.46
N ALA A 433 -3.61 -1.01 19.60
CA ALA A 433 -4.01 -1.52 20.92
C ALA A 433 -3.53 -2.96 21.20
N CYS A 434 -2.29 -3.25 20.83
CA CYS A 434 -1.62 -4.52 21.09
C CYS A 434 -0.72 -4.41 22.32
N PHE A 435 -0.52 -5.52 23.02
CA PHE A 435 0.26 -5.55 24.25
C PHE A 435 1.19 -6.73 24.31
N THR A 436 2.38 -6.53 24.86
CA THR A 436 3.39 -7.58 24.99
C THR A 436 4.01 -7.59 26.37
N THR A 437 4.46 -8.76 26.84
CA THR A 437 5.33 -8.89 28.02
C THR A 437 6.81 -8.86 27.68
N ALA A 438 7.18 -8.99 26.40
CA ALA A 438 8.55 -8.81 25.91
C ALA A 438 9.00 -7.34 26.03
N ASP A 439 10.31 -7.11 26.06
CA ASP A 439 10.95 -5.80 26.33
C ASP A 439 10.70 -4.73 25.26
N GLN A 440 10.06 -5.11 24.13
CA GLN A 440 9.76 -4.21 23.03
C GLN A 440 8.48 -4.65 22.31
N VAL A 441 7.64 -3.70 21.89
CA VAL A 441 6.42 -3.99 21.09
C VAL A 441 6.78 -4.29 19.63
N MET A 442 7.64 -3.46 19.04
CA MET A 442 8.12 -3.51 17.66
C MET A 442 9.39 -2.64 17.54
N PRO A 443 10.19 -2.76 16.47
CA PRO A 443 11.38 -1.93 16.25
C PRO A 443 11.12 -0.43 16.45
N GLU A 444 12.13 0.29 16.96
CA GLU A 444 11.97 1.69 17.38
C GLU A 444 11.51 2.60 16.23
N ALA A 445 11.91 2.27 15.00
CA ALA A 445 11.53 2.99 13.79
C ALA A 445 10.01 3.01 13.51
N TYR A 446 9.22 2.08 14.09
CA TYR A 446 7.82 1.87 13.74
C TYR A 446 6.82 2.11 14.89
N ARG A 447 7.29 2.56 16.08
CA ARG A 447 6.52 2.72 17.34
C ARG A 447 5.02 3.01 17.16
N SER A 448 4.17 2.16 17.74
CA SER A 448 2.72 2.41 17.86
C SER A 448 2.36 3.17 19.14
N ALA A 449 1.67 4.30 19.02
CA ALA A 449 1.23 5.12 20.17
C ALA A 449 0.07 4.51 20.98
N THR A 450 -0.59 3.47 20.45
CA THR A 450 -1.75 2.83 21.10
C THR A 450 -1.40 1.49 21.76
N SER A 451 -0.19 1.00 21.54
CA SER A 451 0.30 -0.31 21.97
C SER A 451 1.42 -0.11 22.99
N SER A 452 1.56 -1.04 23.94
CA SER A 452 2.60 -0.89 24.98
C SER A 452 3.05 -2.22 25.56
N ILE A 453 4.20 -2.18 26.23
CA ILE A 453 4.67 -3.27 27.07
C ILE A 453 3.83 -3.30 28.36
N LEU A 454 3.57 -4.48 28.87
CA LEU A 454 2.89 -4.73 30.15
C LEU A 454 3.72 -5.67 31.00
N SER A 455 3.60 -5.56 32.32
CA SER A 455 4.10 -6.62 33.18
C SER A 455 3.19 -7.86 33.10
N PRO A 456 3.73 -9.08 33.32
CA PRO A 456 2.91 -10.28 33.43
C PRO A 456 1.80 -10.18 34.51
N GLU A 457 2.03 -9.39 35.57
CA GLU A 457 1.04 -9.12 36.62
C GLU A 457 -0.12 -8.25 36.12
N ASP A 458 0.18 -7.21 35.32
CA ASP A 458 -0.81 -6.29 34.77
C ASP A 458 -1.78 -6.97 33.80
N LEU A 459 -1.29 -7.97 33.05
CA LEU A 459 -2.08 -8.78 32.11
C LEU A 459 -3.29 -9.42 32.80
N GLN A 460 -3.16 -9.77 34.08
CA GLN A 460 -4.20 -10.44 34.86
C GLN A 460 -5.12 -9.47 35.62
N SER A 461 -4.85 -8.15 35.55
CA SER A 461 -5.64 -7.17 36.30
C SER A 461 -7.02 -6.94 35.66
N GLU A 462 -8.08 -6.95 36.47
CA GLU A 462 -9.43 -6.60 36.00
C GLU A 462 -9.48 -5.19 35.37
N ALA A 463 -8.65 -4.27 35.88
CA ALA A 463 -8.54 -2.92 35.37
C ALA A 463 -7.98 -2.88 33.93
N PHE A 464 -6.99 -3.72 33.62
CA PHE A 464 -6.47 -3.89 32.28
C PHE A 464 -7.52 -4.53 31.37
N LEU A 465 -8.08 -5.67 31.76
CA LEU A 465 -9.09 -6.39 30.96
C LEU A 465 -10.29 -5.52 30.61
N ARG A 466 -10.80 -4.74 31.57
CA ARG A 466 -11.90 -3.79 31.32
C ARG A 466 -11.54 -2.72 30.29
N LYS A 467 -10.31 -2.18 30.34
CA LYS A 467 -9.83 -1.21 29.34
C LYS A 467 -9.59 -1.89 28.00
N GLN A 468 -9.10 -3.12 28.00
CA GLN A 468 -8.87 -3.88 26.78
C GLN A 468 -10.18 -4.23 26.09
N ASN A 469 -11.20 -4.66 26.81
CA ASN A 469 -12.52 -4.91 26.23
C ASN A 469 -13.17 -3.64 25.66
N LEU A 470 -12.88 -2.46 26.22
CA LEU A 470 -13.29 -1.19 25.60
C LEU A 470 -12.56 -0.96 24.28
N ARG A 471 -11.27 -1.30 24.22
CA ARG A 471 -10.48 -1.23 22.98
C ARG A 471 -10.94 -2.26 21.96
N ILE A 472 -11.25 -3.50 22.35
CA ILE A 472 -11.84 -4.51 21.46
C ILE A 472 -13.17 -4.03 20.91
N ALA A 473 -14.02 -3.41 21.74
CA ALA A 473 -15.26 -2.80 21.29
C ALA A 473 -15.03 -1.67 20.27
N LEU A 474 -13.99 -0.85 20.44
CA LEU A 474 -13.57 0.12 19.43
C LEU A 474 -13.03 -0.59 18.17
N ILE A 475 -12.19 -1.62 18.31
CA ILE A 475 -11.62 -2.38 17.18
C ILE A 475 -12.73 -3.02 16.35
N GLN A 476 -13.80 -3.55 16.95
CA GLN A 476 -14.96 -4.03 16.21
C GLN A 476 -15.51 -2.94 15.29
N GLN A 477 -15.72 -1.74 15.84
CA GLN A 477 -16.30 -0.59 15.13
C GLN A 477 -15.32 0.09 14.15
N LEU A 478 -14.02 -0.09 14.31
CA LEU A 478 -13.01 0.53 13.44
C LEU A 478 -12.53 -0.43 12.34
N PHE A 479 -12.41 -1.71 12.65
CA PHE A 479 -11.74 -2.72 11.82
C PHE A 479 -12.54 -4.01 11.66
N GLY A 480 -13.09 -4.58 12.74
CA GLY A 480 -13.69 -5.92 12.72
C GLY A 480 -14.77 -6.10 11.64
N ASP A 481 -15.65 -5.12 11.51
CA ASP A 481 -16.72 -5.15 10.49
C ASP A 481 -16.19 -5.11 9.05
N GLU A 482 -15.04 -4.47 8.81
CA GLU A 482 -14.40 -4.42 7.49
C GLU A 482 -13.86 -5.78 7.08
N TYR A 483 -13.20 -6.47 8.00
CA TYR A 483 -12.62 -7.79 7.79
C TYR A 483 -13.66 -8.92 7.94
N GLY A 484 -14.92 -8.57 8.17
CA GLY A 484 -16.02 -9.52 8.23
C GLY A 484 -15.98 -10.43 9.46
N VAL A 485 -15.35 -10.01 10.56
CA VAL A 485 -15.21 -10.77 11.80
C VAL A 485 -15.98 -10.14 12.95
N ASP A 486 -16.62 -10.99 13.77
CA ASP A 486 -17.31 -10.58 14.99
C ASP A 486 -16.40 -10.90 16.19
N LEU A 487 -15.89 -9.87 16.86
CA LEU A 487 -14.88 -10.00 17.91
C LEU A 487 -15.49 -10.40 19.25
N ILE A 488 -14.66 -11.05 20.07
CA ILE A 488 -15.03 -11.61 21.37
C ILE A 488 -14.22 -10.91 22.47
N GLN A 489 -14.80 -10.68 23.67
CA GLN A 489 -14.08 -9.98 24.74
C GLN A 489 -13.13 -10.91 25.49
N TRP A 490 -12.19 -10.31 26.20
CA TRP A 490 -11.29 -11.00 27.12
C TRP A 490 -11.91 -11.17 28.51
N THR A 491 -11.68 -12.31 29.13
CA THR A 491 -12.05 -12.64 30.50
C THR A 491 -10.87 -13.31 31.20
N SER A 492 -10.84 -13.23 32.54
CA SER A 492 -9.78 -13.84 33.35
C SER A 492 -10.02 -15.35 33.54
N LEU A 493 -8.95 -16.13 33.47
CA LEU A 493 -8.92 -17.54 33.89
C LEU A 493 -8.71 -17.66 35.40
N GLN A 494 -9.41 -18.60 36.05
CA GLN A 494 -9.29 -18.84 37.51
C GLN A 494 -7.88 -19.28 37.98
N LYS A 495 -7.01 -19.73 37.07
CA LYS A 495 -5.65 -20.20 37.37
C LYS A 495 -4.55 -19.21 36.94
N GLY A 496 -4.91 -17.99 36.56
CA GLY A 496 -4.02 -17.04 35.89
C GLY A 496 -4.07 -17.24 34.36
N GLY A 497 -4.00 -16.14 33.61
CA GLY A 497 -4.16 -16.10 32.16
C GLY A 497 -5.45 -15.42 31.68
N VAL A 498 -5.59 -15.26 30.36
CA VAL A 498 -6.73 -14.62 29.69
C VAL A 498 -7.39 -15.59 28.72
N GLN A 499 -8.71 -15.53 28.57
CA GLN A 499 -9.48 -16.31 27.61
C GLN A 499 -10.61 -15.44 27.02
N PHE A 500 -11.31 -15.94 26.01
CA PHE A 500 -12.43 -15.23 25.42
C PHE A 500 -13.74 -15.40 26.22
N GLY A 501 -14.64 -14.41 26.15
CA GLY A 501 -15.95 -14.36 26.82
C GLY A 501 -16.92 -13.33 26.21
N GLY A 502 -18.03 -13.03 26.88
CA GLY A 502 -19.23 -12.35 26.30
C GLY A 502 -19.06 -11.00 25.57
N SER A 503 -20.14 -10.44 25.01
CA SER A 503 -20.12 -9.31 24.07
C SER A 503 -20.60 -7.95 24.61
N ASP A 504 -20.91 -7.83 25.91
CA ASP A 504 -21.60 -6.66 26.50
C ASP A 504 -21.04 -5.27 26.12
N MET A 505 -19.72 -5.06 26.29
CA MET A 505 -19.06 -3.80 25.94
C MET A 505 -19.06 -3.51 24.44
N ILE A 506 -18.97 -4.53 23.59
CA ILE A 506 -19.04 -4.40 22.13
C ILE A 506 -20.41 -3.89 21.73
N GLU A 507 -21.47 -4.49 22.26
CA GLU A 507 -22.86 -4.06 22.04
C GLU A 507 -23.12 -2.65 22.55
N ALA A 508 -22.60 -2.30 23.73
CA ALA A 508 -22.75 -0.97 24.31
C ALA A 508 -22.09 0.13 23.44
N VAL A 509 -20.88 -0.11 22.94
CA VAL A 509 -20.18 0.83 22.05
C VAL A 509 -20.84 0.87 20.68
N ALA A 510 -21.32 -0.25 20.15
CA ALA A 510 -22.09 -0.29 18.91
C ALA A 510 -23.36 0.58 19.00
N LEU A 511 -24.13 0.43 20.09
CA LEU A 511 -25.31 1.24 20.35
C LEU A 511 -24.96 2.72 20.48
N PHE A 512 -23.88 3.06 21.18
CA PHE A 512 -23.40 4.44 21.26
C PHE A 512 -23.06 4.99 19.87
N ASN A 513 -22.28 4.25 19.08
CA ASN A 513 -21.84 4.70 17.76
C ASN A 513 -23.02 4.87 16.79
N GLU A 514 -24.01 3.99 16.87
CA GLU A 514 -25.23 4.04 16.05
C GLU A 514 -26.05 5.33 16.28
N TYR A 515 -26.18 5.78 17.54
CA TYR A 515 -27.04 6.92 17.88
C TYR A 515 -26.29 8.20 18.27
N ALA A 516 -24.96 8.20 18.37
CA ALA A 516 -24.18 9.37 18.78
C ALA A 516 -24.38 10.57 17.84
N MET A 517 -24.37 10.34 16.52
CA MET A 517 -24.56 11.40 15.52
C MET A 517 -26.00 11.95 15.55
N VAL A 518 -27.00 11.09 15.77
CA VAL A 518 -28.41 11.48 15.97
C VAL A 518 -28.53 12.41 17.18
N LEU A 519 -28.04 11.98 18.34
CA LEU A 519 -28.11 12.78 19.58
C LEU A 519 -27.38 14.12 19.43
N LEU A 520 -26.21 14.13 18.78
CA LEU A 520 -25.43 15.33 18.53
C LEU A 520 -26.18 16.30 17.62
N THR A 521 -26.73 15.81 16.50
CA THR A 521 -27.44 16.66 15.53
C THR A 521 -28.76 17.16 16.07
N ALA A 522 -29.54 16.33 16.76
CA ALA A 522 -30.75 16.75 17.47
C ALA A 522 -30.46 17.86 18.50
N ALA A 523 -29.38 17.73 19.28
CA ALA A 523 -28.96 18.77 20.23
C ALA A 523 -28.59 20.08 19.52
N LEU A 524 -27.79 20.01 18.45
CA LEU A 524 -27.43 21.18 17.64
C LEU A 524 -28.64 21.85 16.99
N MET A 525 -29.58 21.05 16.50
CA MET A 525 -30.84 21.52 15.93
C MET A 525 -31.70 22.25 16.98
N LEU A 526 -31.83 21.69 18.18
CA LEU A 526 -32.55 22.31 19.29
C LEU A 526 -31.92 23.65 19.70
N ILE A 527 -30.58 23.70 19.80
CA ILE A 527 -29.84 24.94 20.09
C ILE A 527 -30.09 25.97 19.00
N ALA A 528 -30.03 25.58 17.72
CA ALA A 528 -30.26 26.47 16.59
C ALA A 528 -31.71 26.98 16.55
N LEU A 529 -32.70 26.13 16.80
CA LEU A 529 -34.11 26.50 16.87
C LEU A 529 -34.36 27.47 18.03
N CYS A 530 -33.81 27.21 19.22
CA CYS A 530 -33.85 28.12 20.35
C CYS A 530 -33.21 29.47 20.02
N ALA A 531 -32.05 29.48 19.37
CA ALA A 531 -31.38 30.71 18.93
C ALA A 531 -32.22 31.50 17.90
N LEU A 532 -32.94 30.81 17.01
CA LEU A 532 -33.82 31.42 16.00
C LEU A 532 -35.15 31.92 16.56
N ALA A 533 -35.70 31.26 17.59
CA ALA A 533 -36.97 31.57 18.24
C ALA A 533 -36.84 32.67 19.31
N PHE A 534 -35.78 32.63 20.12
CA PHE A 534 -35.55 33.59 21.22
C PHE A 534 -34.62 34.76 20.83
N GLY A 535 -34.14 34.80 19.59
CA GLY A 535 -33.33 35.89 19.06
C GLY A 535 -34.09 37.24 19.07
N LYS A 536 -33.93 38.03 20.14
CA LYS A 536 -34.49 39.37 20.26
C LYS A 536 -34.08 40.26 19.07
N LYS A 537 -35.08 40.72 18.31
CA LYS A 537 -35.12 42.01 17.58
C LYS A 537 -33.94 42.38 16.64
N GLU A 538 -33.07 41.50 16.18
CA GLU A 538 -32.23 41.78 14.99
C GLU A 538 -33.06 41.63 13.69
N LYS A 539 -34.13 42.42 13.57
CA LYS A 539 -35.14 42.38 12.49
C LYS A 539 -34.60 42.67 11.06
N ARG A 540 -33.30 42.71 10.80
CA ARG A 540 -32.75 43.21 9.52
C ARG A 540 -31.58 42.45 8.87
N SER A 541 -30.99 41.41 9.48
CA SER A 541 -29.84 40.70 8.87
C SER A 541 -30.21 39.30 8.37
N ALA A 542 -30.32 39.12 7.05
CA ALA A 542 -30.48 37.81 6.40
C ALA A 542 -29.20 36.94 6.45
N ALA A 543 -28.08 37.47 6.95
CA ALA A 543 -26.77 36.82 6.85
C ALA A 543 -26.60 35.57 7.73
N ARG A 544 -27.19 35.56 8.94
CA ARG A 544 -27.10 34.41 9.85
C ARG A 544 -27.91 33.20 9.37
N PRO A 545 -29.21 33.35 8.98
CA PRO A 545 -29.96 32.25 8.38
C PRO A 545 -29.32 31.68 7.12
N LEU A 546 -28.77 32.53 6.25
CA LEU A 546 -28.11 32.08 5.02
C LEU A 546 -26.82 31.29 5.32
N ALA A 547 -26.02 31.72 6.30
CA ALA A 547 -24.84 30.95 6.72
C ALA A 547 -25.21 29.60 7.32
N LEU A 548 -26.26 29.56 8.15
CA LEU A 548 -26.75 28.30 8.69
C LEU A 548 -27.21 27.36 7.57
N ALA A 549 -27.98 27.85 6.60
CA ALA A 549 -28.42 27.09 5.44
C ALA A 549 -27.25 26.61 4.57
N ALA A 550 -26.21 27.43 4.38
CA ALA A 550 -25.02 27.02 3.62
C ALA A 550 -24.22 25.92 4.33
N ILE A 551 -23.99 26.05 5.64
CA ILE A 551 -23.24 25.06 6.44
C ILE A 551 -24.01 23.74 6.49
N THR A 552 -25.29 23.79 6.84
CA THR A 552 -26.15 22.60 6.92
C THR A 552 -26.36 21.97 5.54
N GLY A 553 -26.38 22.76 4.47
CA GLY A 553 -26.44 22.25 3.10
C GLY A 553 -25.17 21.51 2.69
N ALA A 554 -23.99 22.00 3.08
CA ALA A 554 -22.73 21.29 2.84
C ALA A 554 -22.69 19.94 3.60
N VAL A 555 -23.12 19.93 4.86
CA VAL A 555 -23.22 18.69 5.66
C VAL A 555 -24.27 17.73 5.08
N ALA A 556 -25.45 18.23 4.68
CA ALA A 556 -26.48 17.42 4.05
C ALA A 556 -25.98 16.80 2.74
N PHE A 557 -25.34 17.60 1.87
CA PHE A 557 -24.77 17.09 0.62
C PHE A 557 -23.73 15.99 0.86
N PHE A 558 -22.85 16.17 1.86
CA PHE A 558 -21.88 15.14 2.25
C PHE A 558 -22.56 13.86 2.73
N VAL A 559 -23.53 13.97 3.63
CA VAL A 559 -24.25 12.82 4.20
C VAL A 559 -25.08 12.10 3.14
N ASP A 560 -25.74 12.83 2.25
CA ASP A 560 -26.56 12.26 1.17
C ASP A 560 -25.70 11.53 0.14
N CYS A 561 -24.59 12.14 -0.28
CA CYS A 561 -23.63 11.49 -1.17
C CYS A 561 -23.02 10.23 -0.53
N ALA A 562 -22.65 10.30 0.74
CA ALA A 562 -22.17 9.14 1.49
C ALA A 562 -23.24 8.04 1.56
N ALA A 563 -24.50 8.37 1.84
CA ALA A 563 -25.61 7.41 1.87
C ALA A 563 -25.86 6.76 0.50
N LEU A 564 -25.76 7.53 -0.59
CA LEU A 564 -25.89 7.00 -1.95
C LEU A 564 -24.71 6.10 -2.33
N GLY A 565 -23.48 6.48 -1.96
CA GLY A 565 -22.28 5.67 -2.22
C GLY A 565 -22.21 4.40 -1.38
N THR A 566 -22.68 4.46 -0.12
CA THR A 566 -22.71 3.33 0.82
C THR A 566 -23.91 2.42 0.67
N ALA A 567 -24.87 2.70 -0.23
CA ALA A 567 -26.08 1.91 -0.47
C ALA A 567 -25.84 0.44 -0.91
N ARG A 568 -24.58 0.02 -1.05
CA ARG A 568 -24.15 -1.40 -1.16
C ARG A 568 -24.14 -2.12 0.21
N GLN A 569 -24.24 -1.41 1.33
CA GLN A 569 -24.33 -1.92 2.70
C GLN A 569 -25.72 -1.63 3.30
N ALA A 570 -26.19 -2.50 4.21
CA ALA A 570 -27.48 -2.29 4.89
C ALA A 570 -27.41 -1.07 5.83
N LEU A 571 -28.24 -0.04 5.57
CA LEU A 571 -28.38 1.12 6.45
C LEU A 571 -29.19 0.74 7.69
N THR A 572 -28.62 0.99 8.88
CA THR A 572 -29.30 0.75 10.16
C THR A 572 -30.32 1.85 10.48
N PRO A 573 -31.30 1.61 11.38
CA PRO A 573 -32.28 2.62 11.78
C PRO A 573 -31.67 3.92 12.29
N GLY A 574 -30.61 3.87 13.11
CA GLY A 574 -29.94 5.08 13.62
C GLY A 574 -29.36 5.96 12.50
N ARG A 575 -28.74 5.34 11.49
CA ARG A 575 -28.18 6.03 10.32
C ARG A 575 -29.26 6.71 9.47
N LEU A 576 -30.40 6.04 9.26
CA LEU A 576 -31.54 6.61 8.54
C LEU A 576 -32.11 7.84 9.27
N ILE A 577 -32.22 7.77 10.60
CA ILE A 577 -32.66 8.90 11.42
C ILE A 577 -31.66 10.07 11.29
N PHE A 578 -30.36 9.80 11.38
CA PHE A 578 -29.32 10.82 11.22
C PHE A 578 -29.41 11.54 9.86
N ILE A 579 -29.53 10.79 8.75
CA ILE A 579 -29.69 11.36 7.41
C ILE A 579 -30.95 12.25 7.35
N ALA A 580 -32.06 11.77 7.89
CA ALA A 580 -33.31 12.52 7.91
C ALA A 580 -33.20 13.81 8.74
N GLU A 581 -32.59 13.75 9.92
CA GLU A 581 -32.39 14.91 10.80
C GLU A 581 -31.55 16.01 10.15
N VAL A 582 -30.42 15.63 9.53
CA VAL A 582 -29.54 16.57 8.81
C VAL A 582 -30.30 17.28 7.69
N ASN A 583 -31.07 16.53 6.90
CA ASN A 583 -31.86 17.07 5.79
C ASN A 583 -33.00 17.97 6.26
N VAL A 584 -33.76 17.55 7.28
CA VAL A 584 -34.82 18.39 7.88
C VAL A 584 -34.22 19.68 8.42
N PHE A 585 -33.07 19.62 9.08
CA PHE A 585 -32.40 20.79 9.61
C PHE A 585 -31.93 21.75 8.50
N PHE A 586 -31.34 21.21 7.42
CA PHE A 586 -31.00 22.00 6.24
C PHE A 586 -32.23 22.68 5.62
N LEU A 587 -33.31 21.93 5.37
CA LEU A 587 -34.54 22.47 4.77
C LEU A 587 -35.16 23.56 5.65
N LEU A 588 -35.19 23.39 6.97
CA LEU A 588 -35.68 24.42 7.89
C LEU A 588 -34.79 25.65 7.86
N ALA A 589 -33.46 25.49 7.90
CA ALA A 589 -32.52 26.61 7.81
C ALA A 589 -32.68 27.37 6.48
N LEU A 590 -32.84 26.64 5.37
CA LEU A 590 -33.09 27.19 4.03
C LEU A 590 -34.41 27.95 4.00
N ILE A 591 -35.52 27.35 4.42
CA ILE A 591 -36.84 28.02 4.45
C ILE A 591 -36.78 29.31 5.29
N VAL A 592 -36.12 29.29 6.44
CA VAL A 592 -35.93 30.49 7.27
C VAL A 592 -35.10 31.53 6.54
N ALA A 593 -34.04 31.14 5.82
CA ALA A 593 -33.24 32.04 5.01
C ALA A 593 -34.06 32.67 3.86
N LEU A 594 -34.81 31.85 3.12
CA LEU A 594 -35.70 32.29 2.04
C LEU A 594 -36.74 33.30 2.57
N LYS A 595 -37.43 32.97 3.68
CA LYS A 595 -38.47 33.80 4.31
C LYS A 595 -37.93 35.11 4.92
N ARG A 596 -36.76 35.09 5.56
CA ARG A 596 -36.15 36.27 6.21
C ARG A 596 -35.41 37.18 5.23
N GLY A 597 -35.18 36.73 4.00
CA GLY A 597 -34.81 37.61 2.90
C GLY A 597 -33.97 36.97 1.81
N LEU A 598 -34.62 36.27 0.88
CA LEU A 598 -34.47 36.59 -0.54
C LEU A 598 -35.50 37.67 -0.87
N ARG A 599 -35.30 38.91 -0.40
CA ARG A 599 -35.96 40.04 -1.07
C ARG A 599 -35.52 39.97 -2.52
N ARG A 600 -36.49 40.08 -3.47
CA ARG A 600 -36.30 40.05 -4.94
C ARG A 600 -34.85 40.34 -5.27
N PRO A 601 -34.10 39.48 -5.99
CA PRO A 601 -32.75 39.83 -6.39
C PRO A 601 -32.83 41.23 -6.95
N ASN A 602 -32.25 42.22 -6.28
CA ASN A 602 -32.04 43.53 -6.88
C ASN A 602 -31.28 43.18 -8.13
N ALA A 603 -31.97 43.19 -9.30
CA ALA A 603 -31.58 42.50 -10.52
C ALA A 603 -30.06 42.39 -10.53
N MET A 604 -29.56 41.19 -10.19
CA MET A 604 -28.14 41.00 -9.85
C MET A 604 -27.42 41.69 -11.00
N ARG A 605 -26.76 42.84 -10.78
CA ARG A 605 -26.12 43.54 -11.89
C ARG A 605 -24.95 42.65 -12.24
N VAL A 606 -25.22 41.70 -13.13
CA VAL A 606 -24.33 40.66 -13.56
C VAL A 606 -23.09 41.37 -14.05
N ASN A 607 -21.98 41.14 -13.35
CA ASN A 607 -20.71 41.66 -13.81
C ASN A 607 -20.23 40.69 -14.88
N TRP A 608 -20.52 41.02 -16.15
CA TRP A 608 -20.10 40.23 -17.30
C TRP A 608 -18.60 39.93 -17.31
N GLY A 609 -17.77 40.86 -16.82
CA GLY A 609 -16.33 40.61 -16.70
C GLY A 609 -15.98 39.54 -15.66
N LEU A 610 -16.73 39.47 -14.54
CA LEU A 610 -16.55 38.40 -13.55
C LEU A 610 -17.03 37.06 -14.12
N LEU A 611 -18.21 37.02 -14.76
CA LEU A 611 -18.69 35.78 -15.40
C LEU A 611 -17.76 35.29 -16.51
N ALA A 612 -17.22 36.18 -17.34
CA ALA A 612 -16.25 35.82 -18.37
C ALA A 612 -14.96 35.26 -17.76
N ALA A 613 -14.50 35.83 -16.65
CA ALA A 613 -13.34 35.31 -15.93
C ALA A 613 -13.61 33.93 -15.31
N MET A 614 -14.78 33.71 -14.73
CA MET A 614 -15.21 32.40 -14.23
C MET A 614 -15.27 31.37 -15.37
N ALA A 615 -15.90 31.72 -16.49
CA ALA A 615 -15.95 30.83 -17.66
C ALA A 615 -14.55 30.51 -18.22
N ALA A 616 -13.65 31.49 -18.26
CA ALA A 616 -12.27 31.27 -18.70
C ALA A 616 -11.49 30.38 -17.72
N LEU A 617 -11.67 30.58 -16.41
CA LEU A 617 -11.03 29.78 -15.38
C LEU A 617 -11.51 28.33 -15.42
N LEU A 618 -12.82 28.11 -15.53
CA LEU A 618 -13.42 26.80 -15.73
C LEU A 618 -12.79 26.06 -16.93
N VAL A 619 -12.60 26.74 -18.06
CA VAL A 619 -11.95 26.12 -19.24
C VAL A 619 -10.51 25.74 -18.92
N LEU A 620 -9.74 26.62 -18.26
CA LEU A 620 -8.35 26.34 -17.88
C LEU A 620 -8.22 25.18 -16.88
N GLU A 621 -9.18 25.02 -15.97
CA GLU A 621 -9.22 23.91 -15.01
C GLU A 621 -9.65 22.60 -15.69
N LEU A 622 -10.65 22.64 -16.58
CA LEU A 622 -11.12 21.46 -17.33
C LEU A 622 -10.05 20.85 -18.25
N LEU A 623 -9.16 21.69 -18.81
CA LEU A 623 -8.05 21.21 -19.64
C LEU A 623 -7.05 20.32 -18.89
N GLN A 624 -7.10 20.28 -17.55
CA GLN A 624 -6.18 19.51 -16.73
C GLN A 624 -6.75 18.15 -16.26
N PHE A 625 -7.98 17.76 -16.65
CA PHE A 625 -8.71 16.62 -16.08
C PHE A 625 -8.14 15.21 -16.36
N ASP A 626 -7.11 15.08 -17.19
CA ASP A 626 -6.54 13.79 -17.64
C ASP A 626 -5.21 13.44 -16.93
N THR A 627 -5.04 13.90 -15.69
CA THR A 627 -3.81 13.69 -14.91
C THR A 627 -4.06 12.79 -13.71
N VAL A 628 -3.09 11.93 -13.40
CA VAL A 628 -3.08 11.17 -12.15
C VAL A 628 -2.29 11.96 -11.10
N PRO A 629 -2.78 12.07 -9.85
CA PRO A 629 -2.02 12.62 -8.74
C PRO A 629 -0.67 11.91 -8.58
N ARG A 630 0.43 12.68 -8.54
CA ARG A 630 1.80 12.17 -8.33
C ARG A 630 2.38 12.70 -7.03
N TYR A 631 3.39 12.02 -6.50
CA TYR A 631 4.05 12.39 -5.25
C TYR A 631 3.05 12.41 -4.07
N ASP A 632 3.17 13.34 -3.12
CA ASP A 632 2.21 13.52 -2.02
C ASP A 632 0.73 13.51 -2.44
N ALA A 633 0.43 14.01 -3.65
CA ALA A 633 -0.92 14.04 -4.19
C ALA A 633 -1.57 12.65 -4.24
N SER A 634 -0.77 11.64 -4.60
CA SER A 634 -1.20 10.24 -4.64
C SER A 634 -1.55 9.71 -3.25
N LEU A 635 -0.79 10.13 -2.23
CA LEU A 635 -1.04 9.77 -0.83
C LEU A 635 -2.31 10.44 -0.32
N TYR A 636 -2.49 11.74 -0.58
CA TYR A 636 -3.69 12.47 -0.17
C TYR A 636 -4.95 11.88 -0.82
N TYR A 637 -4.89 11.58 -2.13
CA TYR A 637 -6.04 11.02 -2.83
C TYR A 637 -6.31 9.56 -2.45
N GLY A 638 -5.28 8.70 -2.44
CA GLY A 638 -5.42 7.32 -2.02
C GLY A 638 -6.03 7.21 -0.61
N SER A 639 -5.58 8.06 0.31
CA SER A 639 -6.17 8.17 1.66
C SER A 639 -7.62 8.68 1.62
N LEU A 640 -7.96 9.67 0.77
CA LEU A 640 -9.33 10.17 0.64
C LEU A 640 -10.28 9.10 0.08
N ALA A 641 -9.86 8.39 -0.97
CA ALA A 641 -10.61 7.31 -1.60
C ALA A 641 -10.83 6.17 -0.60
N ARG A 642 -9.77 5.78 0.13
CA ARG A 642 -9.86 4.80 1.21
C ARG A 642 -10.79 5.26 2.33
N GLY A 643 -10.65 6.50 2.77
CA GLY A 643 -11.50 7.09 3.81
C GLY A 643 -12.98 7.10 3.41
N SER A 644 -13.25 7.34 2.13
CA SER A 644 -14.60 7.31 1.58
C SER A 644 -15.19 5.89 1.56
N ARG A 645 -14.37 4.84 1.34
CA ARG A 645 -14.79 3.43 1.47
C ARG A 645 -15.03 3.01 2.92
N LEU A 646 -14.23 3.54 3.85
CA LEU A 646 -14.29 3.21 5.28
C LEU A 646 -15.37 3.99 6.04
N PHE A 647 -15.93 5.05 5.46
CA PHE A 647 -16.90 5.89 6.15
C PHE A 647 -18.29 5.24 6.16
N ARG A 648 -18.83 4.99 7.37
CA ARG A 648 -20.08 4.24 7.55
C ARG A 648 -21.19 5.09 8.17
N LEU A 649 -21.18 6.40 7.91
CA LEU A 649 -22.20 7.35 8.40
C LEU A 649 -22.34 7.38 9.93
N ASP A 650 -21.27 7.10 10.66
CA ASP A 650 -21.22 7.15 12.12
C ASP A 650 -20.07 8.02 12.64
N LEU A 651 -20.08 8.30 13.94
CA LEU A 651 -19.16 9.26 14.56
C LEU A 651 -17.72 8.77 14.51
N LEU A 652 -17.50 7.49 14.86
CA LEU A 652 -16.16 6.92 14.96
C LEU A 652 -15.50 6.87 13.59
N THR A 653 -16.22 6.42 12.56
CA THR A 653 -15.69 6.40 11.19
C THR A 653 -15.52 7.80 10.61
N TYR A 654 -16.37 8.79 10.94
CA TYR A 654 -16.14 10.17 10.49
C TYR A 654 -14.81 10.74 11.01
N ILE A 655 -14.54 10.54 12.31
CA ILE A 655 -13.30 11.02 12.94
C ILE A 655 -12.10 10.23 12.39
N GLY A 656 -12.24 8.92 12.27
CA GLY A 656 -11.15 8.00 11.96
C GLY A 656 -10.80 7.83 10.49
N ALA A 657 -11.77 8.02 9.59
CA ALA A 657 -11.60 7.72 8.18
C ALA A 657 -11.08 8.90 7.36
N PHE A 658 -11.23 10.16 7.77
CA PHE A 658 -10.75 11.31 6.98
C PHE A 658 -9.42 11.88 7.51
N VAL A 659 -8.46 10.99 7.73
CA VAL A 659 -7.07 11.31 8.06
C VAL A 659 -6.22 11.06 6.81
N CYS A 660 -6.05 12.09 5.99
CA CYS A 660 -5.30 12.01 4.73
C CYS A 660 -3.92 12.63 4.94
N TRP A 661 -2.98 11.86 5.48
CA TRP A 661 -1.69 12.30 6.05
C TRP A 661 -1.80 13.18 7.32
N LYS A 662 -2.76 14.10 7.35
CA LYS A 662 -3.15 14.85 8.55
C LYS A 662 -4.68 14.88 8.62
N TRP A 663 -5.21 15.38 9.73
CA TRP A 663 -6.62 15.69 9.93
C TRP A 663 -7.18 16.53 8.76
N ALA A 664 -7.99 15.91 7.90
CA ALA A 664 -8.46 16.48 6.64
C ALA A 664 -9.99 16.59 6.57
N GLN A 665 -10.70 16.39 7.68
CA GLN A 665 -12.17 16.42 7.78
C GLN A 665 -12.77 17.73 7.20
N GLY A 666 -12.05 18.84 7.32
CA GLY A 666 -12.44 20.14 6.79
C GLY A 666 -12.51 20.14 5.27
N THR A 667 -11.43 19.70 4.61
CA THR A 667 -11.40 19.57 3.15
C THR A 667 -12.31 18.44 2.66
N ALA A 668 -12.25 17.28 3.33
CA ALA A 668 -13.04 16.10 2.99
C ALA A 668 -14.55 16.39 2.97
N LEU A 669 -15.05 17.25 3.87
CA LEU A 669 -16.45 17.70 3.88
C LEU A 669 -16.92 18.24 2.52
N LEU A 670 -16.01 18.85 1.74
CA LEU A 670 -16.32 19.47 0.46
C LEU A 670 -15.94 18.60 -0.75
N ILE A 671 -14.91 17.76 -0.65
CA ILE A 671 -14.39 16.98 -1.80
C ILE A 671 -14.79 15.50 -1.80
N ALA A 672 -14.95 14.87 -0.62
CA ALA A 672 -15.39 13.48 -0.52
C ALA A 672 -16.82 13.21 -1.05
N PRO A 673 -17.79 14.15 -1.05
CA PRO A 673 -19.12 13.89 -1.60
C PRO A 673 -19.10 13.30 -3.02
N LEU A 674 -18.25 13.84 -3.88
CA LEU A 674 -18.13 13.34 -5.26
C LEU A 674 -17.26 12.08 -5.37
N GLU A 675 -16.38 11.81 -4.40
CA GLU A 675 -15.66 10.53 -4.28
C GLU A 675 -16.62 9.39 -3.90
N PHE A 676 -17.60 9.63 -3.02
CA PHE A 676 -18.64 8.62 -2.72
C PHE A 676 -19.47 8.24 -3.96
N LEU A 677 -19.76 9.21 -4.82
CA LEU A 677 -20.55 8.99 -6.04
C LEU A 677 -19.74 8.41 -7.19
N LEU A 678 -18.42 8.64 -7.20
CA LEU A 678 -17.49 8.24 -8.26
C LEU A 678 -16.23 7.61 -7.63
N PRO A 679 -16.35 6.45 -6.95
CA PRO A 679 -15.25 5.88 -6.16
C PRO A 679 -14.03 5.56 -7.02
N GLY A 680 -12.85 5.97 -6.57
CA GLY A 680 -11.57 5.79 -7.26
C GLY A 680 -11.41 6.61 -8.53
N ARG A 681 -12.35 7.54 -8.83
CA ARG A 681 -12.31 8.40 -10.01
C ARG A 681 -12.04 9.85 -9.62
N MET A 682 -10.80 10.30 -9.86
CA MET A 682 -10.29 11.66 -9.58
C MET A 682 -11.18 12.81 -10.04
N ILE A 683 -11.92 12.61 -11.13
CA ILE A 683 -12.78 13.63 -11.72
C ILE A 683 -13.77 14.23 -10.70
N GLY A 684 -14.25 13.44 -9.72
CA GLY A 684 -15.11 13.94 -8.64
C GLY A 684 -14.41 14.99 -7.77
N VAL A 685 -13.16 14.76 -7.41
CA VAL A 685 -12.34 15.72 -6.64
C VAL A 685 -12.05 16.97 -7.47
N TYR A 686 -11.76 16.83 -8.75
CA TYR A 686 -11.51 17.98 -9.63
C TYR A 686 -12.74 18.86 -9.79
N ILE A 687 -13.93 18.28 -9.95
CA ILE A 687 -15.19 19.05 -9.97
C ILE A 687 -15.39 19.81 -8.65
N SER A 688 -15.07 19.18 -7.52
CA SER A 688 -15.14 19.85 -6.20
C SER A 688 -14.18 21.03 -6.12
N ASN A 689 -12.95 20.88 -6.63
CA ASN A 689 -11.96 21.96 -6.69
C ASN A 689 -12.45 23.13 -7.55
N ILE A 690 -13.04 22.88 -8.73
CA ILE A 690 -13.65 23.93 -9.56
C ILE A 690 -14.64 24.75 -8.73
N VAL A 691 -15.55 24.07 -8.03
CA VAL A 691 -16.58 24.74 -7.22
C VAL A 691 -15.93 25.61 -6.12
N ILE A 692 -14.89 25.08 -5.45
CA ILE A 692 -14.15 25.82 -4.41
C ILE A 692 -13.43 27.04 -5.01
N THR A 693 -12.75 26.90 -6.14
CA THR A 693 -12.04 28.00 -6.81
C THR A 693 -13.01 29.10 -7.25
N GLU A 694 -14.12 28.72 -7.88
CA GLU A 694 -15.14 29.64 -8.38
C GLU A 694 -15.82 30.43 -7.25
N ILE A 695 -16.19 29.74 -6.16
CA ILE A 695 -16.71 30.41 -4.96
C ILE A 695 -15.66 31.38 -4.41
N THR A 696 -14.39 30.98 -4.35
CA THR A 696 -13.30 31.82 -3.86
C THR A 696 -13.11 33.07 -4.70
N LEU A 697 -13.12 32.97 -6.02
CA LEU A 697 -12.99 34.11 -6.92
C LEU A 697 -14.11 35.14 -6.67
N VAL A 698 -15.35 34.68 -6.54
CA VAL A 698 -16.52 35.54 -6.26
C VAL A 698 -16.42 36.18 -4.87
N VAL A 699 -16.05 35.41 -3.85
CA VAL A 699 -15.89 35.87 -2.47
C VAL A 699 -14.78 36.90 -2.37
N PHE A 700 -13.63 36.64 -2.98
CA PHE A 700 -12.48 37.54 -2.97
C PHE A 700 -12.77 38.85 -3.72
N TYR A 701 -13.39 38.77 -4.89
CA TYR A 701 -13.85 39.94 -5.64
C TYR A 701 -14.73 40.86 -4.78
N ARG A 702 -15.66 40.27 -4.00
CA ARG A 702 -16.53 41.02 -3.08
C ARG A 702 -15.75 41.59 -1.90
N LEU A 703 -14.87 40.81 -1.30
CA LEU A 703 -14.01 41.22 -0.19
C LEU A 703 -13.23 42.49 -0.55
N ILE A 704 -12.49 42.47 -1.66
CA ILE A 704 -11.64 43.58 -2.09
C ILE A 704 -12.48 44.84 -2.36
N ARG A 705 -13.63 44.70 -3.02
CA ARG A 705 -14.54 45.84 -3.27
C ARG A 705 -15.12 46.47 -2.01
N GLU A 706 -15.33 45.67 -0.96
CA GLU A 706 -15.79 46.16 0.34
C GLU A 706 -14.66 46.73 1.20
N MET A 707 -13.43 46.28 0.98
CA MET A 707 -12.25 46.77 1.70
C MET A 707 -11.76 48.11 1.16
N ILE A 708 -11.75 48.27 -0.17
CA ILE A 708 -11.12 49.38 -0.88
C ILE A 708 -12.19 50.19 -1.64
N PRO A 709 -12.75 51.26 -1.06
CA PRO A 709 -13.86 52.00 -1.67
C PRO A 709 -13.57 52.59 -3.06
N ARG A 710 -12.29 52.86 -3.36
CA ARG A 710 -11.83 53.49 -4.60
C ARG A 710 -11.44 52.50 -5.71
N ILE A 711 -11.50 51.20 -5.46
CA ILE A 711 -11.10 50.20 -6.45
C ILE A 711 -12.13 50.11 -7.58
N SER A 712 -11.65 50.02 -8.81
CA SER A 712 -12.53 49.76 -9.96
C SER A 712 -12.99 48.30 -9.95
N ARG A 713 -14.07 48.00 -10.71
CA ARG A 713 -14.52 46.61 -10.88
C ARG A 713 -13.47 45.75 -11.57
N THR A 714 -12.78 46.32 -12.55
CA THR A 714 -11.74 45.63 -13.33
C THR A 714 -10.51 45.33 -12.48
N ALA A 715 -10.01 46.32 -11.73
CA ALA A 715 -8.87 46.09 -10.83
C ALA A 715 -9.22 45.06 -9.75
N ALA A 716 -10.42 45.10 -9.16
CA ALA A 716 -10.85 44.09 -8.19
C ALA A 716 -10.98 42.69 -8.79
N LEU A 717 -11.42 42.58 -10.05
CA LEU A 717 -11.46 41.31 -10.77
C LEU A 717 -10.05 40.74 -10.96
N PHE A 718 -9.14 41.57 -11.49
CA PHE A 718 -7.76 41.14 -11.68
C PHE A 718 -7.02 40.88 -10.37
N SER A 719 -7.40 41.50 -9.25
CA SER A 719 -6.91 41.09 -7.92
C SER A 719 -7.33 39.67 -7.56
N GLY A 720 -8.56 39.27 -7.91
CA GLY A 720 -8.99 37.88 -7.75
C GLY A 720 -8.22 36.93 -8.67
N LEU A 721 -8.01 37.33 -9.93
CA LEU A 721 -7.21 36.55 -10.87
C LEU A 721 -5.74 36.40 -10.43
N VAL A 722 -5.13 37.42 -9.81
CA VAL A 722 -3.80 37.28 -9.20
C VAL A 722 -3.76 36.20 -8.13
N LEU A 723 -4.85 35.97 -7.39
CA LEU A 723 -4.90 34.90 -6.39
C LEU A 723 -5.07 33.51 -7.03
N VAL A 724 -6.02 33.36 -7.97
CA VAL A 724 -6.38 32.04 -8.52
C VAL A 724 -5.47 31.59 -9.67
N LEU A 725 -4.87 32.52 -10.42
CA LEU A 725 -3.90 32.23 -11.49
C LEU A 725 -2.46 32.10 -10.97
N CYS A 726 -2.26 32.05 -9.65
CA CYS A 726 -0.98 31.70 -9.08
C CYS A 726 -0.61 30.25 -9.45
N PRO A 727 0.68 29.95 -9.69
CA PRO A 727 1.14 28.59 -10.01
C PRO A 727 0.63 27.51 -9.04
N TYR A 728 0.67 27.79 -7.74
CA TYR A 728 0.20 26.87 -6.70
C TYR A 728 -1.31 26.59 -6.70
N GLN A 729 -2.12 27.49 -7.28
CA GLN A 729 -3.57 27.35 -7.31
C GLN A 729 -4.01 26.69 -8.62
N LEU A 730 -3.75 27.33 -9.76
CA LEU A 730 -4.17 26.81 -11.06
C LEU A 730 -3.23 25.74 -11.63
N GLY A 731 -1.92 25.89 -11.45
CA GLY A 731 -0.92 24.97 -12.02
C GLY A 731 -0.82 23.65 -11.27
N MET A 732 -1.22 23.65 -9.99
CA MET A 732 -1.33 22.46 -9.15
C MET A 732 -2.78 22.06 -8.89
N PHE A 733 -3.70 22.46 -9.78
CA PHE A 733 -5.14 22.22 -9.61
C PHE A 733 -5.45 20.70 -9.47
N THR A 734 -4.73 19.86 -10.21
CA THR A 734 -4.88 18.39 -10.14
C THR A 734 -3.93 17.68 -9.17
N TYR A 735 -3.07 18.42 -8.47
CA TYR A 735 -2.17 17.90 -7.43
C TYR A 735 -2.89 17.54 -6.13
N LEU A 736 -4.16 17.89 -5.94
CA LEU A 736 -4.83 17.76 -4.62
C LEU A 736 -3.97 18.33 -3.47
N CYS A 737 -3.65 19.62 -3.53
CA CYS A 737 -2.78 20.25 -2.54
C CYS A 737 -3.55 20.83 -1.35
N PHE A 738 -3.40 20.27 -0.14
CA PHE A 738 -4.07 20.82 1.06
C PHE A 738 -3.56 22.22 1.46
N ASP A 739 -2.32 22.60 1.11
CA ASP A 739 -1.85 23.98 1.27
C ASP A 739 -2.68 24.98 0.46
N SER A 740 -3.04 24.61 -0.78
CA SER A 740 -3.89 25.44 -1.65
C SER A 740 -5.33 25.52 -1.11
N HIS A 741 -5.84 24.46 -0.50
CA HIS A 741 -7.14 24.50 0.19
C HIS A 741 -7.14 25.49 1.37
N CYS A 742 -6.07 25.55 2.15
CA CYS A 742 -5.93 26.58 3.19
C CYS A 742 -6.01 28.01 2.64
N VAL A 743 -5.49 28.27 1.44
CA VAL A 743 -5.60 29.59 0.77
C VAL A 743 -7.07 29.94 0.48
N TYR A 744 -7.83 29.01 -0.09
CA TYR A 744 -9.25 29.22 -0.40
C TYR A 744 -10.07 29.46 0.89
N PHE A 745 -9.88 28.61 1.91
CA PHE A 745 -10.61 28.73 3.18
C PHE A 745 -10.20 29.97 3.98
N ALA A 746 -8.94 30.42 3.90
CA ALA A 746 -8.50 31.67 4.51
C ALA A 746 -9.23 32.88 3.89
N VAL A 747 -9.45 32.89 2.58
CA VAL A 747 -10.24 33.94 1.92
C VAL A 747 -11.70 33.95 2.39
N TRP A 748 -12.32 32.78 2.49
CA TRP A 748 -13.70 32.65 2.96
C TRP A 748 -13.82 33.11 4.42
N PHE A 749 -12.84 32.72 5.25
CA PHE A 749 -12.70 33.17 6.63
C PHE A 749 -12.59 34.69 6.73
N ILE A 750 -11.66 35.31 6.01
CA ILE A 750 -11.45 36.77 6.04
C ILE A 750 -12.74 37.50 5.62
N TYR A 751 -13.43 37.01 4.58
CA TYR A 751 -14.70 37.59 4.14
C TYR A 751 -15.81 37.45 5.19
N SER A 752 -15.93 36.28 5.81
CA SER A 752 -16.91 36.04 6.88
C SER A 752 -16.70 36.96 8.08
N TYR A 753 -15.45 37.16 8.49
CA TYR A 753 -15.06 38.07 9.56
C TYR A 753 -15.42 39.51 9.20
N LYS A 754 -15.06 39.95 7.98
CA LYS A 754 -15.38 41.30 7.48
C LYS A 754 -16.88 41.57 7.45
N ARG A 755 -17.70 40.54 7.19
CA ARG A 755 -19.17 40.57 7.21
C ARG A 755 -19.78 40.41 8.61
N ARG A 756 -18.97 40.22 9.65
CA ARG A 756 -19.38 39.98 11.04
C ARG A 756 -20.32 38.78 11.18
N ASN A 757 -20.01 37.72 10.44
CA ASN A 757 -20.75 36.48 10.50
C ASN A 757 -20.02 35.47 11.38
N ASP A 758 -20.20 35.58 12.69
CA ASP A 758 -19.46 34.79 13.68
C ASP A 758 -19.58 33.26 13.45
N LEU A 759 -20.73 32.80 12.94
CA LEU A 759 -20.98 31.38 12.61
C LEU A 759 -20.15 30.92 11.42
N MET A 760 -20.18 31.67 10.32
CA MET A 760 -19.37 31.35 9.14
C MET A 760 -17.88 31.51 9.43
N THR A 761 -17.50 32.44 10.31
CA THR A 761 -16.11 32.58 10.77
C THR A 761 -15.63 31.33 11.50
N ALA A 762 -16.42 30.78 12.42
CA ALA A 762 -16.08 29.54 13.09
C ALA A 762 -16.08 28.33 12.15
N PHE A 763 -17.03 28.24 11.21
CA PHE A 763 -17.05 27.19 10.20
C PHE A 763 -15.80 27.21 9.31
N CYS A 764 -15.40 28.38 8.80
CA CYS A 764 -14.13 28.47 8.07
C CYS A 764 -12.91 28.19 8.97
N GLY A 765 -13.00 28.46 10.27
CA GLY A 765 -12.01 28.02 11.25
C GLY A 765 -11.91 26.49 11.32
N PHE A 766 -13.05 25.78 11.35
CA PHE A 766 -13.08 24.32 11.26
C PHE A 766 -12.42 23.83 9.97
N LEU A 767 -12.78 24.43 8.82
CA LEU A 767 -12.14 24.10 7.54
C LEU A 767 -10.61 24.29 7.63
N LEU A 768 -10.12 25.40 8.17
CA LEU A 768 -8.69 25.68 8.27
C LEU A 768 -7.93 24.72 9.21
N PHE A 769 -8.45 24.48 10.41
CA PHE A 769 -7.81 23.58 11.39
C PHE A 769 -7.77 22.13 10.89
N PHE A 770 -8.89 21.64 10.33
CA PHE A 770 -9.00 20.28 9.78
C PHE A 770 -8.64 20.22 8.28
N THR A 771 -7.66 21.03 7.88
CA THR A 771 -6.98 20.94 6.57
C THR A 771 -5.47 20.91 6.76
N LYS A 772 -4.93 21.89 7.52
CA LYS A 772 -3.52 21.96 7.83
C LYS A 772 -3.27 22.85 9.06
N ILE A 773 -2.28 22.49 9.87
CA ILE A 773 -1.89 23.25 11.07
C ILE A 773 -1.53 24.72 10.75
N SER A 774 -0.94 24.98 9.57
CA SER A 774 -0.63 26.34 9.10
C SER A 774 -1.90 27.18 8.91
N GLY A 775 -2.99 26.58 8.45
CA GLY A 775 -4.31 27.20 8.38
C GLY A 775 -4.88 27.54 9.77
N GLY A 776 -4.75 26.62 10.72
CA GLY A 776 -5.13 26.84 12.12
C GLY A 776 -4.35 27.99 12.79
N ALA A 777 -3.04 28.04 12.58
CA ALA A 777 -2.18 29.13 13.04
C ALA A 777 -2.58 30.48 12.42
N PHE A 778 -2.85 30.51 11.11
CA PHE A 778 -3.33 31.70 10.41
C PHE A 778 -4.64 32.21 11.03
N TYR A 779 -5.61 31.32 11.26
CA TYR A 779 -6.90 31.65 11.86
C TYR A 779 -6.75 32.26 13.26
N ALA A 780 -6.00 31.59 14.15
CA ALA A 780 -5.87 32.01 15.54
C ALA A 780 -5.20 33.39 15.66
N VAL A 781 -4.06 33.58 14.96
CA VAL A 781 -3.32 34.85 15.02
C VAL A 781 -4.10 35.97 14.34
N PHE A 782 -4.79 35.69 13.23
CA PHE A 782 -5.65 36.69 12.58
C PHE A 782 -6.70 37.22 13.55
N LEU A 783 -7.41 36.33 14.26
CA LEU A 783 -8.48 36.75 15.18
C LEU A 783 -7.93 37.59 16.33
N ILE A 784 -6.80 37.19 16.93
CA ILE A 784 -6.15 37.93 18.02
C ILE A 784 -5.71 39.31 17.52
N ALA A 785 -5.02 39.37 16.38
CA ALA A 785 -4.54 40.62 15.78
C ALA A 785 -5.69 41.57 15.40
N ALA A 786 -6.74 41.05 14.76
CA ALA A 786 -7.88 41.84 14.33
C ALA A 786 -8.71 42.32 15.54
N ALA A 787 -8.87 41.49 16.58
CA ALA A 787 -9.50 41.87 17.85
C ALA A 787 -8.73 43.00 18.55
N ALA A 788 -7.41 42.84 18.70
CA ALA A 788 -6.54 43.86 19.29
C ALA A 788 -6.63 45.18 18.52
N THR A 789 -6.62 45.12 17.18
CA THR A 789 -6.75 46.28 16.31
C THR A 789 -8.10 46.98 16.50
N GLU A 790 -9.21 46.24 16.56
CA GLU A 790 -10.54 46.82 16.82
C GLU A 790 -10.61 47.51 18.21
N VAL A 791 -10.00 46.92 19.24
CA VAL A 791 -9.94 47.49 20.60
C VAL A 791 -9.08 48.75 20.65
N ILE A 792 -7.92 48.75 19.98
CA ILE A 792 -7.00 49.89 19.92
C ILE A 792 -7.64 51.06 19.17
N MET A 793 -8.33 50.78 18.06
CA MET A 793 -9.00 51.80 17.24
C MET A 793 -10.29 52.36 17.86
N ASP A 794 -10.86 51.73 18.90
CA ASP A 794 -11.97 52.31 19.66
C ASP A 794 -11.43 53.34 20.66
N TYR A 795 -11.40 54.62 20.28
CA TYR A 795 -10.87 55.71 21.12
C TYR A 795 -11.76 56.07 22.33
N ARG A 796 -12.86 55.35 22.59
CA ARG A 796 -13.81 55.70 23.65
C ARG A 796 -13.57 54.92 24.95
N GLY A 797 -13.18 55.62 26.02
CA GLY A 797 -13.05 55.07 27.38
C GLY A 797 -11.70 54.39 27.67
N HIS A 798 -11.53 53.83 28.89
CA HIS A 798 -10.31 53.10 29.28
C HIS A 798 -10.24 51.70 28.65
N LEU A 799 -9.01 51.15 28.52
CA LEU A 799 -8.73 49.87 27.83
C LEU A 799 -9.63 48.70 28.30
N HIS A 800 -9.76 48.49 29.61
CA HIS A 800 -10.59 47.40 30.15
C HIS A 800 -12.06 47.50 29.73
N ARG A 801 -12.63 48.72 29.62
CA ARG A 801 -14.02 48.91 29.15
C ARG A 801 -14.17 48.63 27.66
N ARG A 802 -13.15 48.96 26.86
CA ARG A 802 -13.12 48.65 25.42
C ARG A 802 -13.06 47.14 25.20
N ILE A 803 -12.20 46.45 25.94
CA ILE A 803 -12.10 44.98 25.93
C ILE A 803 -13.44 44.37 26.33
N ALA A 804 -14.02 44.77 27.47
CA ALA A 804 -15.31 44.24 27.92
C ALA A 804 -16.47 44.50 26.93
N LYS A 805 -16.45 45.63 26.21
CA LYS A 805 -17.43 45.96 25.16
C LYS A 805 -17.26 45.10 23.91
N TRP A 806 -16.02 44.78 23.54
CA TRP A 806 -15.70 43.91 22.41
C TRP A 806 -15.99 42.44 22.73
N TRP A 807 -15.62 42.01 23.94
CA TRP A 807 -15.71 40.64 24.43
C TRP A 807 -17.15 40.20 24.65
N LYS A 808 -17.62 39.30 23.79
CA LYS A 808 -18.92 38.64 23.93
C LYS A 808 -18.69 37.15 23.99
N TRP A 809 -19.03 36.52 25.12
CA TRP A 809 -18.83 35.07 25.33
C TRP A 809 -19.39 34.22 24.19
N SER A 810 -20.60 34.50 23.73
CA SER A 810 -21.22 33.81 22.58
C SER A 810 -20.38 33.81 21.30
N ARG A 811 -19.65 34.90 21.02
CA ARG A 811 -18.74 35.00 19.87
C ARG A 811 -17.43 34.29 20.16
N CYS A 812 -16.80 34.60 21.29
CA CYS A 812 -15.47 34.08 21.63
C CYS A 812 -15.48 32.55 21.74
N LEU A 813 -16.51 31.97 22.38
CA LEU A 813 -16.68 30.52 22.45
C LEU A 813 -16.83 29.88 21.07
N LEU A 814 -17.64 30.50 20.20
CA LEU A 814 -17.84 30.02 18.83
C LEU A 814 -16.55 30.06 18.01
N TRP A 815 -15.74 31.10 18.18
CA TRP A 815 -14.46 31.26 17.47
C TRP A 815 -13.37 30.30 17.95
N VAL A 816 -13.38 29.91 19.22
CA VAL A 816 -12.38 29.00 19.81
C VAL A 816 -12.76 27.53 19.61
N LEU A 817 -14.04 27.22 19.39
CA LEU A 817 -14.54 25.85 19.20
C LEU A 817 -13.75 25.03 18.15
N PRO A 818 -13.39 25.54 16.95
CA PRO A 818 -12.57 24.79 16.00
C PRO A 818 -11.21 24.37 16.57
N ALA A 819 -10.55 25.27 17.32
CA ALA A 819 -9.26 24.98 17.93
C ALA A 819 -9.39 23.92 19.02
N ILE A 820 -10.44 24.00 19.84
CA ILE A 820 -10.72 22.97 20.86
C ILE A 820 -10.95 21.62 20.16
N ALA A 821 -11.86 21.55 19.18
CA ALA A 821 -12.15 20.32 18.46
C ALA A 821 -10.88 19.70 17.84
N TYR A 822 -10.02 20.52 17.26
CA TYR A 822 -8.73 20.08 16.72
C TYR A 822 -7.78 19.56 17.82
N LEU A 823 -7.67 20.23 18.97
CA LEU A 823 -6.84 19.77 20.09
C LEU A 823 -7.35 18.46 20.69
N LEU A 824 -8.67 18.25 20.78
CA LEU A 824 -9.24 16.97 21.21
C LEU A 824 -8.90 15.86 20.19
N SER A 825 -8.96 16.19 18.88
CA SER A 825 -8.57 15.27 17.81
C SER A 825 -7.07 14.95 17.86
N MET A 826 -6.20 15.91 18.16
CA MET A 826 -4.78 15.64 18.38
C MET A 826 -4.53 14.77 19.62
N ARG A 827 -5.32 14.92 20.68
CA ARG A 827 -5.12 14.20 21.94
C ARG A 827 -5.59 12.75 21.89
N TRP A 828 -6.71 12.48 21.23
CA TRP A 828 -7.34 11.15 21.21
C TRP A 828 -7.49 10.55 19.83
N GLY A 829 -7.13 11.29 18.79
CA GLY A 829 -7.43 10.90 17.44
C GLY A 829 -6.66 9.69 16.94
N GLU A 830 -5.44 9.44 17.42
CA GLU A 830 -4.69 8.21 17.09
C GLU A 830 -5.46 6.94 17.48
N TRP A 831 -6.23 6.98 18.58
CA TRP A 831 -7.10 5.87 18.97
C TRP A 831 -8.32 5.72 18.07
N LEU A 832 -8.65 6.72 17.26
CA LEU A 832 -9.82 6.70 16.38
C LEU A 832 -9.44 6.56 14.91
N THR A 833 -8.18 6.81 14.54
CA THR A 833 -7.69 6.69 13.16
C THR A 833 -7.87 5.25 12.67
N ILE A 834 -8.58 5.08 11.56
CA ILE A 834 -8.80 3.76 10.92
C ILE A 834 -7.75 3.52 9.84
N GLN A 835 -7.30 4.58 9.17
CA GLN A 835 -6.27 4.47 8.14
C GLN A 835 -4.88 4.18 8.72
N HIS A 836 -4.03 3.54 7.92
CA HIS A 836 -2.60 3.42 8.22
C HIS A 836 -1.95 4.80 8.09
N PHE A 837 -1.08 5.17 9.03
CA PHE A 837 -0.29 6.39 8.91
C PHE A 837 1.11 6.22 9.52
N ASN A 838 2.11 6.07 8.66
CA ASN A 838 3.49 6.43 8.98
C ASN A 838 3.71 7.90 8.60
N GLY A 839 3.66 8.79 9.58
CA GLY A 839 4.22 10.11 9.38
C GLY A 839 4.88 10.61 10.65
N ALA A 840 6.02 11.26 10.44
CA ALA A 840 6.94 11.70 11.48
C ALA A 840 6.23 12.26 12.71
N ASN A 841 6.60 11.72 13.87
CA ASN A 841 6.27 12.28 15.16
C ASN A 841 6.71 13.75 15.17
N LEU A 842 5.74 14.66 15.34
CA LEU A 842 6.00 16.11 15.39
C LEU A 842 7.03 16.48 16.48
N VAL A 843 7.20 15.60 17.48
CA VAL A 843 8.04 15.77 18.67
C VAL A 843 9.53 15.82 18.33
N GLU A 844 9.98 15.26 17.21
CA GLU A 844 11.40 15.30 16.81
C GLU A 844 11.75 16.49 15.88
N SER A 845 10.74 17.22 15.38
CA SER A 845 10.93 18.23 14.31
C SER A 845 11.26 19.66 14.76
N ILE A 846 11.53 19.88 16.05
CA ILE A 846 12.01 21.17 16.59
C ILE A 846 13.51 21.07 16.87
N ALA A 847 14.29 20.97 15.78
CA ALA A 847 15.75 21.03 15.82
C ALA A 847 16.26 22.36 15.24
N GLN A 848 17.54 22.67 15.46
CA GLN A 848 18.15 23.88 14.90
C GLN A 848 18.23 23.77 13.36
N LYS A 849 17.52 24.67 12.68
CA LYS A 849 17.46 24.72 11.21
C LYS A 849 18.77 25.27 10.62
N GLU A 850 19.26 24.63 9.56
CA GLU A 850 20.45 25.11 8.82
C GLU A 850 20.19 26.48 8.17
N LEU A 851 21.25 27.26 7.96
CA LEU A 851 21.15 28.61 7.39
C LEU A 851 20.55 28.60 5.98
N VAL A 852 21.01 27.69 5.11
CA VAL A 852 20.52 27.57 3.73
C VAL A 852 19.01 27.26 3.68
N SER A 853 18.54 26.50 4.66
CA SER A 853 17.12 26.15 4.80
C SER A 853 16.26 27.36 5.19
N LEU A 854 16.78 28.21 6.09
CA LEU A 854 16.14 29.50 6.40
C LEU A 854 16.08 30.41 5.17
N GLU A 855 17.17 30.48 4.41
CA GLU A 855 17.24 31.25 3.17
C GLU A 855 16.23 30.76 2.13
N ASN A 856 16.14 29.45 1.90
CA ASN A 856 15.16 28.82 1.02
C ASN A 856 13.73 29.20 1.39
N THR A 857 13.36 29.06 2.67
CA THR A 857 12.03 29.45 3.14
C THR A 857 11.73 30.94 2.83
N LEU A 858 12.72 31.83 2.96
CA LEU A 858 12.57 33.26 2.66
C LEU A 858 12.48 33.54 1.15
N VAL A 859 13.34 32.97 0.31
CA VAL A 859 13.30 33.19 -1.14
C VAL A 859 12.05 32.59 -1.76
N GLN A 860 11.61 31.41 -1.32
CA GLN A 860 10.33 30.85 -1.72
C GLN A 860 9.18 31.77 -1.32
N SER A 861 9.20 32.34 -0.09
CA SER A 861 8.11 33.20 0.42
C SER A 861 8.02 34.57 -0.26
N PHE A 862 9.15 35.17 -0.66
CA PHE A 862 9.19 36.57 -1.09
C PHE A 862 9.78 36.82 -2.46
N VAL A 863 10.50 35.86 -3.05
CA VAL A 863 11.26 36.07 -4.29
C VAL A 863 10.62 35.27 -5.43
N TYR A 864 10.64 33.94 -5.35
CA TYR A 864 10.24 33.06 -6.45
C TYR A 864 8.77 33.20 -6.87
N GLY A 865 8.52 33.06 -8.17
CA GLY A 865 7.20 33.13 -8.79
C GLY A 865 6.66 34.55 -8.90
N PHE A 866 7.53 35.51 -9.24
CA PHE A 866 7.28 36.95 -9.29
C PHE A 866 6.86 37.56 -7.95
N ARG A 867 7.03 36.85 -6.83
CA ARG A 867 6.73 37.38 -5.50
C ARG A 867 7.61 38.58 -5.15
N TRP A 868 8.84 38.64 -5.70
CA TRP A 868 9.73 39.80 -5.51
C TRP A 868 9.08 41.09 -6.02
N LEU A 869 8.30 41.03 -7.11
CA LEU A 869 7.60 42.18 -7.67
C LEU A 869 6.46 42.62 -6.75
N PHE A 870 5.71 41.68 -6.16
CA PHE A 870 4.65 41.98 -5.20
C PHE A 870 5.24 42.61 -3.93
N ALA A 871 6.30 42.01 -3.38
CA ALA A 871 7.02 42.51 -2.23
C ALA A 871 7.54 43.94 -2.47
N ALA A 872 8.16 44.19 -3.63
CA ALA A 872 8.67 45.51 -4.00
C ALA A 872 7.53 46.56 -4.09
N ILE A 873 6.41 46.25 -4.76
CA ILE A 873 5.26 47.16 -4.85
C ILE A 873 4.71 47.50 -3.46
N ILE A 874 4.58 46.49 -2.58
CA ILE A 874 4.08 46.67 -1.22
C ILE A 874 5.06 47.50 -0.38
N ALA A 875 6.36 47.20 -0.44
CA ALA A 875 7.40 47.91 0.29
C ALA A 875 7.48 49.39 -0.14
N VAL A 876 7.46 49.67 -1.45
CA VAL A 876 7.46 51.04 -1.98
C VAL A 876 6.21 51.80 -1.54
N ALA A 877 5.03 51.17 -1.59
CA ALA A 877 3.79 51.78 -1.08
C ALA A 877 3.88 52.11 0.40
N PHE A 878 4.46 51.21 1.21
CA PHE A 878 4.64 51.40 2.64
C PHE A 878 5.65 52.51 2.97
N ILE A 879 6.80 52.55 2.30
CA ILE A 879 7.82 53.62 2.46
C ILE A 879 7.21 54.98 2.08
N ILE A 880 6.48 55.05 0.97
CA ILE A 880 5.79 56.28 0.55
C ILE A 880 4.68 56.68 1.53
N TYR A 881 4.03 55.73 2.18
CA TYR A 881 3.05 56.01 3.22
C TYR A 881 3.69 56.60 4.49
N LEU A 882 4.84 56.08 4.91
CA LEU A 882 5.56 56.55 6.10
C LEU A 882 6.27 57.89 5.89
N TYR A 883 6.99 58.04 4.77
CA TYR A 883 7.91 59.17 4.53
C TYR A 883 7.48 60.10 3.40
N GLY A 884 6.49 59.72 2.60
CA GLY A 884 6.02 60.53 1.48
C GLY A 884 5.13 61.71 1.91
N PRO A 885 4.89 62.67 1.01
CA PRO A 885 4.05 63.82 1.30
C PRO A 885 2.63 63.37 1.69
N LYS A 886 2.14 63.87 2.83
CA LYS A 886 0.80 63.58 3.39
C LYS A 886 -0.29 64.21 2.53
N LYS A 887 -0.60 63.60 1.39
CA LYS A 887 -1.73 63.99 0.54
C LYS A 887 -3.04 63.55 1.22
N PRO A 888 -4.07 64.42 1.30
CA PRO A 888 -5.35 64.10 1.94
C PRO A 888 -6.06 62.88 1.32
N ASP A 889 -5.75 62.56 0.06
CA ASP A 889 -6.28 61.39 -0.63
C ASP A 889 -5.63 60.06 -0.22
N ARG A 890 -4.39 60.04 0.31
CA ARG A 890 -3.72 58.77 0.70
C ARG A 890 -4.30 58.15 1.96
N ALA A 891 -4.85 58.96 2.87
CA ALA A 891 -5.43 58.51 4.13
C ALA A 891 -6.81 57.81 4.00
N LYS A 892 -7.40 57.75 2.79
CA LYS A 892 -8.76 57.21 2.53
C LYS A 892 -8.78 55.97 1.61
N VAL A 893 -7.67 55.25 1.48
CA VAL A 893 -7.58 54.06 0.62
C VAL A 893 -8.42 52.90 1.17
N LEU A 894 -8.33 52.65 2.47
CA LEU A 894 -9.08 51.58 3.15
C LEU A 894 -10.33 52.14 3.82
N SER A 895 -11.39 51.34 3.84
CA SER A 895 -12.50 51.59 4.77
C SER A 895 -12.02 51.38 6.21
N PRO A 896 -12.54 52.12 7.21
CA PRO A 896 -12.12 51.94 8.62
C PRO A 896 -12.27 50.51 9.12
N ARG A 897 -13.25 49.76 8.58
CA ARG A 897 -13.49 48.35 8.91
C ARG A 897 -12.57 47.37 8.20
N ALA A 898 -11.77 47.82 7.24
CA ALA A 898 -10.79 46.99 6.55
C ALA A 898 -9.43 47.01 7.26
N VAL A 899 -9.16 47.99 8.13
CA VAL A 899 -7.88 48.09 8.86
C VAL A 899 -7.62 46.84 9.73
N PRO A 900 -8.56 46.35 10.57
CA PRO A 900 -8.33 45.13 11.34
C PRO A 900 -8.10 43.90 10.46
N VAL A 901 -8.71 43.86 9.27
CA VAL A 901 -8.49 42.76 8.31
C VAL A 901 -7.08 42.79 7.76
N VAL A 902 -6.60 43.96 7.29
CA VAL A 902 -5.25 44.09 6.73
C VAL A 902 -4.18 43.77 7.78
N VAL A 903 -4.34 44.28 9.01
CA VAL A 903 -3.42 43.97 10.13
C VAL A 903 -3.49 42.49 10.50
N GLY A 904 -4.69 41.92 10.57
CA GLY A 904 -4.90 40.51 10.83
C GLY A 904 -4.22 39.60 9.80
N VAL A 905 -4.41 39.88 8.50
CA VAL A 905 -3.76 39.12 7.41
C VAL A 905 -2.25 39.24 7.49
N ALA A 906 -1.71 40.44 7.70
CA ALA A 906 -0.27 40.65 7.77
C ALA A 906 0.36 39.89 8.94
N LEU A 907 -0.18 40.04 10.16
CA LEU A 907 0.36 39.36 11.35
C LEU A 907 0.15 37.84 11.32
N ALA A 908 -0.98 37.36 10.78
CA ALA A 908 -1.20 35.92 10.59
C ALA A 908 -0.22 35.33 9.57
N GLY A 909 0.00 36.02 8.44
CA GLY A 909 0.99 35.64 7.44
C GLY A 909 2.42 35.61 8.00
N THR A 910 2.79 36.62 8.80
CA THR A 910 4.08 36.65 9.51
C THR A 910 4.20 35.50 10.51
N ALA A 911 3.15 35.18 11.27
CA ALA A 911 3.21 34.08 12.22
C ALA A 911 3.36 32.71 11.54
N VAL A 912 2.67 32.50 10.41
CA VAL A 912 2.88 31.29 9.58
C VAL A 912 4.30 31.24 9.02
N LEU A 913 4.85 32.38 8.57
CA LEU A 913 6.25 32.44 8.14
C LEU A 913 7.22 32.09 9.28
N VAL A 914 7.03 32.66 10.47
CA VAL A 914 7.85 32.33 11.65
C VAL A 914 7.74 30.85 11.99
N MET A 915 6.53 30.27 11.92
CA MET A 915 6.33 28.83 12.10
C MET A 915 7.16 28.03 11.09
N LEU A 916 7.16 28.39 9.80
CA LEU A 916 7.96 27.71 8.76
C LEU A 916 9.47 27.90 8.94
N LEU A 917 9.91 29.05 9.48
CA LEU A 917 11.32 29.30 9.79
C LEU A 917 11.79 28.49 11.01
N LEU A 918 10.90 28.14 11.93
CA LEU A 918 11.21 27.33 13.10
C LEU A 918 11.04 25.82 12.86
N TYR A 919 10.30 25.44 11.81
CA TYR A 919 10.02 24.06 11.47
C TYR A 919 11.19 23.44 10.68
N ASN A 920 11.81 22.40 11.23
CA ASN A 920 12.84 21.63 10.56
C ASN A 920 12.20 20.46 9.81
N SER A 921 12.20 20.56 8.48
CA SER A 921 11.63 19.56 7.56
C SER A 921 12.75 18.95 6.75
N ASP A 922 12.67 17.64 6.48
CA ASP A 922 13.65 16.93 5.63
C ASP A 922 13.68 17.51 4.22
N ALA A 923 12.54 18.01 3.71
CA ALA A 923 12.43 18.73 2.45
C ALA A 923 11.61 20.03 2.56
N GLU A 924 12.02 21.09 1.88
CA GLU A 924 11.36 22.40 1.88
C GLU A 924 10.55 22.61 0.61
N CYS A 925 9.37 21.99 0.57
CA CYS A 925 8.48 22.09 -0.56
C CYS A 925 7.94 23.53 -0.73
N PRO A 926 8.09 24.16 -1.91
CA PRO A 926 7.68 25.55 -2.16
C PRO A 926 6.21 25.84 -1.81
N ARG A 927 5.33 24.84 -2.00
CA ARG A 927 3.89 24.91 -1.70
C ARG A 927 3.56 25.23 -0.24
N TYR A 928 4.47 24.96 0.72
CA TYR A 928 4.25 25.30 2.14
C TYR A 928 4.05 26.81 2.37
N THR A 929 4.57 27.63 1.48
CA THR A 929 4.43 29.09 1.52
C THR A 929 3.13 29.60 0.89
N ALA A 930 2.20 28.73 0.47
CA ALA A 930 0.99 29.11 -0.27
C ALA A 930 0.13 30.16 0.45
N LEU A 931 0.04 30.12 1.78
CA LEU A 931 -0.71 31.12 2.56
C LEU A 931 -0.16 32.56 2.41
N GLN A 932 1.11 32.73 2.01
CA GLN A 932 1.64 34.05 1.64
C GLN A 932 0.95 34.64 0.41
N ASN A 933 0.37 33.82 -0.48
CA ASN A 933 -0.42 34.31 -1.62
C ASN A 933 -1.65 35.09 -1.14
N VAL A 934 -2.27 34.70 -0.01
CA VAL A 934 -3.38 35.45 0.58
C VAL A 934 -2.90 36.83 1.04
N VAL A 935 -1.72 36.89 1.66
CA VAL A 935 -1.11 38.15 2.11
C VAL A 935 -0.86 39.08 0.93
N PHE A 936 -0.18 38.58 -0.11
CA PHE A 936 0.07 39.37 -1.32
C PHE A 936 -1.23 39.79 -2.01
N ALA A 937 -2.18 38.88 -2.22
CA ALA A 937 -3.43 39.19 -2.91
C ALA A 937 -4.27 40.25 -2.19
N VAL A 938 -4.23 40.31 -0.85
CA VAL A 938 -4.93 41.34 -0.06
C VAL A 938 -4.18 42.67 -0.06
N LEU A 939 -2.85 42.64 0.12
CA LEU A 939 -2.04 43.86 0.25
C LEU A 939 -1.78 44.56 -1.09
N LEU A 940 -1.59 43.80 -2.16
CA LEU A 940 -1.25 44.33 -3.49
C LEU A 940 -2.27 45.36 -4.02
N PRO A 941 -3.59 45.12 -4.05
CA PRO A 941 -4.55 46.13 -4.50
C PRO A 941 -4.63 47.34 -3.59
N VAL A 942 -4.35 47.19 -2.29
CA VAL A 942 -4.24 48.32 -1.34
C VAL A 942 -3.04 49.19 -1.71
N SER A 943 -1.88 48.57 -1.92
CA SER A 943 -0.64 49.24 -2.32
C SER A 943 -0.76 49.94 -3.67
N VAL A 944 -1.32 49.27 -4.68
CA VAL A 944 -1.56 49.86 -6.02
C VAL A 944 -2.51 51.05 -5.94
N CYS A 945 -3.56 50.98 -5.10
CA CYS A 945 -4.46 52.12 -4.86
C CYS A 945 -3.80 53.27 -4.07
N ALA A 946 -2.84 52.98 -3.21
CA ALA A 946 -2.08 53.99 -2.48
C ALA A 946 -1.05 54.71 -3.37
N LEU A 947 -0.46 53.99 -4.32
CA LEU A 947 0.55 54.50 -5.25
C LEU A 947 -0.06 55.29 -6.42
N SER A 948 -1.17 54.83 -7.00
CA SER A 948 -1.73 55.39 -8.24
C SER A 948 -3.10 56.03 -8.05
N CYS A 949 -3.23 57.31 -8.44
CA CYS A 949 -4.50 58.02 -8.45
C CYS A 949 -5.35 57.68 -9.70
N LYS A 950 -4.74 57.25 -10.81
CA LYS A 950 -5.44 57.05 -12.10
C LYS A 950 -6.03 55.63 -12.18
N THR A 951 -7.33 55.53 -12.50
CA THR A 951 -8.03 54.24 -12.60
C THR A 951 -7.44 53.34 -13.68
N GLY A 952 -7.09 53.91 -14.85
CA GLY A 952 -6.51 53.15 -15.95
C GLY A 952 -5.19 52.48 -15.58
N VAL A 953 -4.29 53.19 -14.91
CA VAL A 953 -3.01 52.64 -14.44
C VAL A 953 -3.24 51.49 -13.46
N ARG A 954 -4.15 51.65 -12.48
CA ARG A 954 -4.49 50.59 -11.52
C ARG A 954 -5.00 49.33 -12.21
N ASN A 955 -5.86 49.49 -13.22
CA ASN A 955 -6.39 48.36 -13.99
C ASN A 955 -5.28 47.65 -14.77
N TRP A 956 -4.45 48.40 -15.49
CA TRP A 956 -3.35 47.85 -16.30
C TRP A 956 -2.31 47.14 -15.43
N THR A 957 -1.93 47.72 -14.29
CA THR A 957 -1.00 47.07 -13.36
C THR A 957 -1.56 45.73 -12.87
N MET A 958 -2.81 45.68 -12.39
CA MET A 958 -3.38 44.43 -11.91
C MET A 958 -3.55 43.39 -13.03
N ALA A 959 -3.94 43.83 -14.23
CA ALA A 959 -4.08 42.96 -15.40
C ALA A 959 -2.74 42.37 -15.85
N PHE A 960 -1.68 43.18 -15.87
CA PHE A 960 -0.33 42.76 -16.20
C PHE A 960 0.20 41.71 -15.21
N LEU A 961 0.01 41.94 -13.90
CA LEU A 961 0.43 40.97 -12.88
C LEU A 961 -0.34 39.64 -13.00
N ALA A 962 -1.65 39.69 -13.28
CA ALA A 962 -2.43 38.46 -13.52
C ALA A 962 -1.96 37.71 -14.77
N ALA A 963 -1.60 38.42 -15.85
CA ALA A 963 -1.07 37.81 -17.07
C ALA A 963 0.30 37.18 -16.87
N LEU A 964 1.19 37.84 -16.10
CA LEU A 964 2.49 37.25 -15.73
C LEU A 964 2.30 35.92 -14.98
N LEU A 965 1.41 35.89 -14.00
CA LEU A 965 1.13 34.67 -13.23
C LEU A 965 0.49 33.57 -14.07
N LEU A 966 -0.38 33.92 -15.03
CA LEU A 966 -0.96 32.96 -15.96
C LEU A 966 0.12 32.27 -16.79
N VAL A 967 1.09 33.02 -17.32
CA VAL A 967 2.21 32.42 -18.06
C VAL A 967 3.08 31.58 -17.12
N GLN A 968 3.36 32.09 -15.91
CA GLN A 968 4.22 31.43 -14.92
C GLN A 968 3.61 30.10 -14.42
N THR A 969 2.28 29.98 -14.50
CA THR A 969 1.53 28.77 -14.15
C THR A 969 1.79 27.62 -15.13
N TYR A 970 2.12 27.92 -16.38
CA TYR A 970 2.35 26.91 -17.41
C TYR A 970 3.82 26.81 -17.84
N TRP A 971 4.62 27.87 -17.65
CA TRP A 971 6.05 27.87 -17.98
C TRP A 971 6.84 28.64 -16.94
N SER A 972 7.94 28.05 -16.47
CA SER A 972 8.84 28.76 -15.55
C SER A 972 9.68 29.80 -16.28
N PHE A 973 9.36 31.08 -16.10
CA PHE A 973 10.07 32.19 -16.76
C PHE A 973 10.46 33.35 -15.83
N ASP A 974 10.16 33.26 -14.54
CA ASP A 974 10.66 34.20 -13.54
C ASP A 974 12.20 34.24 -13.56
N PRO A 975 12.81 35.41 -13.84
CA PRO A 975 14.27 35.55 -13.89
C PRO A 975 14.95 35.13 -12.59
N SER A 976 14.27 35.27 -11.43
CA SER A 976 14.84 34.88 -10.15
C SER A 976 14.97 33.37 -9.98
N ILE A 977 14.02 32.59 -10.54
CA ILE A 977 14.09 31.12 -10.56
C ILE A 977 15.19 30.70 -11.52
N ILE A 978 15.15 31.18 -12.78
CA ILE A 978 16.12 30.81 -13.81
C ILE A 978 17.58 31.11 -13.38
N ALA A 979 17.80 32.20 -12.64
CA ALA A 979 19.15 32.63 -12.27
C ALA A 979 19.72 31.96 -11.01
N THR A 980 18.90 31.33 -10.16
CA THR A 980 19.34 30.85 -8.84
C THR A 980 18.99 29.40 -8.53
N CYS A 981 18.16 28.77 -9.36
CA CYS A 981 17.67 27.41 -9.16
C CYS A 981 18.23 26.46 -10.22
N SER A 982 18.64 25.30 -9.77
CA SER A 982 18.99 24.13 -10.58
C SER A 982 17.75 23.61 -11.28
N GLY A 983 17.93 23.21 -12.53
CA GLY A 983 16.88 22.62 -13.33
C GLY A 983 17.30 21.26 -13.90
N ILE A 984 16.31 20.40 -14.09
CA ILE A 984 16.45 19.11 -14.75
C ILE A 984 15.96 19.26 -16.18
N ASP A 985 16.79 18.83 -17.13
CA ASP A 985 16.37 18.72 -18.53
C ASP A 985 15.39 17.54 -18.66
N THR A 986 14.17 17.85 -19.10
CA THR A 986 13.10 16.87 -19.35
C THR A 986 13.07 16.41 -20.81
N GLY A 987 13.98 16.90 -21.66
CA GLY A 987 14.07 16.62 -23.09
C GLY A 987 13.34 17.63 -23.98
N THR A 988 12.41 18.42 -23.42
CA THR A 988 11.74 19.53 -24.13
C THR A 988 11.80 20.86 -23.39
N ASN A 989 11.80 20.83 -22.06
CA ASN A 989 11.92 22.01 -21.19
C ASN A 989 12.80 21.72 -19.96
N CYS A 990 13.13 22.77 -19.23
CA CYS A 990 13.88 22.67 -17.97
C CYS A 990 12.93 22.79 -16.77
N LEU A 991 12.86 21.74 -15.93
CA LEU A 991 12.05 21.73 -14.72
C LEU A 991 12.89 22.15 -13.52
N TYR A 992 12.51 23.25 -12.86
CA TYR A 992 13.32 23.87 -11.81
C TYR A 992 12.97 23.38 -10.40
N ARG A 993 14.02 23.12 -9.61
CA ARG A 993 13.91 22.94 -8.16
C ARG A 993 13.86 24.31 -7.50
N LEU A 994 12.75 24.70 -6.87
CA LEU A 994 12.61 26.02 -6.23
C LEU A 994 13.35 26.10 -4.88
N ALA A 995 14.66 25.92 -4.93
CA ALA A 995 15.60 26.04 -3.82
C ALA A 995 16.94 26.59 -4.35
N LEU A 996 17.75 27.11 -3.44
CA LEU A 996 19.11 27.57 -3.72
C LEU A 996 20.01 26.38 -4.07
N ASP A 997 20.87 26.55 -5.07
CA ASP A 997 21.80 25.52 -5.53
C ASP A 997 22.84 25.09 -4.49
N SER A 998 23.10 25.95 -3.50
CA SER A 998 23.94 25.62 -2.36
C SER A 998 23.31 24.63 -1.39
N ASP A 999 22.02 24.33 -1.51
CA ASP A 999 21.35 23.36 -0.64
C ASP A 999 21.62 21.92 -1.11
N VAL A 1000 22.59 21.29 -0.46
CA VAL A 1000 23.06 19.93 -0.72
C VAL A 1000 22.46 18.89 0.24
N ARG A 1001 21.48 19.27 1.08
CA ARG A 1001 20.86 18.33 2.03
C ARG A 1001 20.19 17.17 1.29
N PRO A 1002 20.22 15.93 1.82
CA PRO A 1002 19.66 14.76 1.16
C PRO A 1002 18.19 14.91 0.76
N GLY A 1003 17.33 15.42 1.64
CA GLY A 1003 15.90 15.60 1.33
C GLY A 1003 15.60 16.74 0.33
N MET A 1004 16.58 17.61 0.04
CA MET A 1004 16.51 18.62 -1.02
C MET A 1004 17.10 18.13 -2.35
N ASN A 1005 17.79 16.99 -2.33
CA ASN A 1005 18.47 16.36 -3.46
C ASN A 1005 18.10 14.88 -3.50
N ILE A 1006 16.82 14.54 -3.61
CA ILE A 1006 16.38 13.16 -3.80
C ILE A 1006 17.14 12.64 -5.04
N GLY A 1007 18.21 11.85 -4.84
CA GLY A 1007 19.16 11.51 -5.90
C GLY A 1007 20.64 11.47 -5.48
N PHE A 1008 21.11 12.31 -4.55
CA PHE A 1008 22.45 12.15 -3.96
C PHE A 1008 22.31 11.45 -2.60
N ASP A 1009 22.21 10.10 -2.64
CA ASP A 1009 22.47 9.13 -1.54
C ASP A 1009 21.59 7.87 -1.53
N TYR A 1010 20.78 7.61 -2.58
CA TYR A 1010 20.24 6.25 -2.82
C TYR A 1010 21.11 5.41 -3.77
N GLY A 1011 22.37 5.81 -4.00
CA GLY A 1011 23.30 5.09 -4.87
C GLY A 1011 22.92 5.08 -6.36
N ARG A 1012 22.19 6.09 -6.85
CA ARG A 1012 21.80 6.21 -8.27
C ARG A 1012 22.60 7.29 -9.01
N ARG A 1013 22.86 7.07 -10.30
CA ARG A 1013 23.71 7.93 -11.16
C ARG A 1013 23.06 9.27 -11.55
N TYR A 1014 21.72 9.35 -11.53
CA TYR A 1014 20.95 10.53 -11.94
C TYR A 1014 20.08 11.06 -10.79
N GLY A 1015 19.91 12.39 -10.71
CA GLY A 1015 19.00 13.02 -9.75
C GLY A 1015 17.53 12.65 -9.99
N SER A 1016 16.72 12.61 -8.93
CA SER A 1016 15.28 12.28 -8.99
C SER A 1016 14.38 13.52 -8.93
N VAL A 1017 13.23 13.41 -9.59
CA VAL A 1017 12.14 14.39 -9.57
C VAL A 1017 11.09 13.96 -8.54
N GLY A 1018 10.80 14.83 -7.57
CA GLY A 1018 9.79 14.61 -6.54
C GLY A 1018 9.01 15.88 -6.15
N ASP A 1019 8.43 15.87 -4.95
CA ASP A 1019 7.58 16.94 -4.39
C ASP A 1019 8.17 18.36 -4.46
N ILE A 1020 9.50 18.50 -4.43
CA ILE A 1020 10.20 19.78 -4.46
C ILE A 1020 10.09 20.49 -5.82
N TYR A 1021 9.76 19.76 -6.89
CA TYR A 1021 9.51 20.29 -8.23
C TYR A 1021 8.03 20.61 -8.48
N ALA A 1022 7.13 20.23 -7.57
CA ALA A 1022 5.71 20.51 -7.67
C ALA A 1022 5.41 22.00 -7.34
N TYR A 1023 5.33 22.82 -8.38
CA TYR A 1023 5.15 24.27 -8.27
C TYR A 1023 4.15 24.86 -9.28
N ASN A 1024 4.16 24.40 -10.53
CA ASN A 1024 3.29 24.85 -11.62
C ASN A 1024 2.90 23.66 -12.53
N ALA A 1025 2.20 23.87 -13.65
CA ALA A 1025 1.72 22.75 -14.48
C ALA A 1025 2.83 21.84 -15.07
N GLU A 1026 4.09 22.27 -15.08
CA GLU A 1026 5.22 21.53 -15.65
C GLU A 1026 5.48 20.21 -14.91
N TYR A 1027 5.15 20.10 -13.61
CA TYR A 1027 5.37 18.85 -12.85
C TYR A 1027 4.58 17.66 -13.41
N ASN A 1028 3.49 17.92 -14.14
CA ASN A 1028 2.62 16.87 -14.70
C ASN A 1028 3.18 16.20 -15.96
N PHE A 1029 4.40 16.53 -16.40
CA PHE A 1029 4.94 16.05 -17.68
C PHE A 1029 4.90 14.52 -17.85
N TYR A 1030 5.18 13.76 -16.78
CA TYR A 1030 5.08 12.29 -16.82
C TYR A 1030 3.67 11.78 -17.11
N ASN A 1031 2.61 12.48 -16.69
CA ASN A 1031 1.25 12.08 -17.04
C ASN A 1031 1.05 12.11 -18.56
N GLY A 1032 1.53 13.18 -19.23
CA GLY A 1032 1.44 13.29 -20.68
C GLY A 1032 2.23 12.19 -21.39
N LEU A 1033 3.46 11.95 -20.94
CA LEU A 1033 4.36 10.95 -21.54
C LEU A 1033 3.82 9.52 -21.41
N ILE A 1034 3.38 9.14 -20.20
CA ILE A 1034 2.89 7.79 -19.96
C ILE A 1034 1.56 7.56 -20.67
N ASN A 1035 0.64 8.54 -20.67
CA ASN A 1035 -0.61 8.44 -21.41
C ASN A 1035 -0.37 8.28 -22.92
N GLU A 1036 0.65 8.92 -23.47
CA GLU A 1036 1.03 8.76 -24.88
C GLU A 1036 1.61 7.36 -25.14
N ALA A 1037 2.58 6.92 -24.33
CA ALA A 1037 3.19 5.60 -24.44
C ALA A 1037 2.15 4.47 -24.34
N PHE A 1038 1.30 4.51 -23.31
CA PHE A 1038 0.41 3.39 -23.00
C PHE A 1038 -0.82 3.35 -23.89
N ARG A 1039 -1.12 4.43 -24.62
CA ARG A 1039 -2.13 4.37 -25.69
C ARG A 1039 -1.67 3.55 -26.89
N GLU A 1040 -0.36 3.55 -27.16
CA GLU A 1040 0.26 2.79 -28.24
C GLU A 1040 0.59 1.36 -27.80
N ILE A 1041 1.18 1.19 -26.62
CA ILE A 1041 1.52 -0.12 -26.04
C ILE A 1041 0.26 -0.93 -25.72
N ASP A 1042 -0.78 -0.28 -25.19
CA ASP A 1042 -2.04 -0.91 -24.72
C ASP A 1042 -1.81 -2.08 -23.74
N PRO A 1043 -1.16 -1.81 -22.59
CA PRO A 1043 -0.62 -2.87 -21.74
C PRO A 1043 -1.70 -3.76 -21.13
N ASP A 1044 -1.34 -5.02 -20.86
CA ASP A 1044 -2.10 -6.02 -20.13
C ASP A 1044 -1.45 -6.42 -18.78
N GLN A 1045 -2.08 -7.33 -18.04
CA GLN A 1045 -1.66 -7.75 -16.69
C GLN A 1045 -0.36 -8.61 -16.65
N HIS A 1046 0.08 -9.09 -17.81
CA HIS A 1046 1.27 -9.91 -17.99
C HIS A 1046 2.49 -9.08 -18.39
N ASP A 1047 2.29 -7.87 -18.91
CA ASP A 1047 3.38 -6.97 -19.29
C ASP A 1047 4.21 -6.51 -18.08
N THR A 1048 5.53 -6.59 -18.22
CA THR A 1048 6.48 -6.06 -17.24
C THR A 1048 7.12 -4.75 -17.72
N PHE A 1049 7.17 -3.77 -16.82
CA PHE A 1049 7.81 -2.47 -17.02
C PHE A 1049 9.00 -2.28 -16.09
N TYR A 1050 10.17 -2.05 -16.66
CA TYR A 1050 11.36 -1.65 -15.93
C TYR A 1050 11.65 -0.17 -16.12
N VAL A 1051 11.96 0.54 -15.03
CA VAL A 1051 12.33 1.96 -15.07
C VAL A 1051 13.83 2.11 -14.79
N LEU A 1052 14.57 2.62 -15.77
CA LEU A 1052 16.04 2.69 -15.70
C LEU A 1052 16.52 3.87 -14.85
N ASP A 1053 17.37 3.60 -13.86
CA ASP A 1053 18.07 4.55 -12.99
C ASP A 1053 17.21 5.58 -12.25
N VAL A 1054 15.88 5.40 -12.21
CA VAL A 1054 14.92 6.32 -11.56
C VAL A 1054 14.09 5.59 -10.52
N ILE A 1055 13.92 6.20 -9.34
CA ILE A 1055 13.19 5.59 -8.22
C ILE A 1055 11.71 5.39 -8.57
N ASP A 1056 11.11 4.33 -8.03
CA ASP A 1056 9.69 4.04 -8.26
C ASP A 1056 8.79 5.20 -7.84
N TYR A 1057 9.21 5.98 -6.83
CA TYR A 1057 8.52 7.17 -6.34
C TYR A 1057 8.29 8.27 -7.40
N GLU A 1058 9.14 8.35 -8.41
CA GLU A 1058 9.11 9.44 -9.38
C GLU A 1058 8.01 9.25 -10.44
N MET A 1059 7.90 8.05 -11.01
CA MET A 1059 6.91 7.73 -12.03
C MET A 1059 5.61 7.13 -11.48
N HIS A 1060 5.63 6.50 -10.30
CA HIS A 1060 4.41 6.03 -9.62
C HIS A 1060 3.40 5.31 -10.55
N LEU A 1061 3.79 4.31 -11.35
CA LEU A 1061 2.82 3.64 -12.25
C LEU A 1061 1.84 2.76 -11.47
N CYS A 1062 2.32 2.02 -10.48
CA CYS A 1062 1.52 1.13 -9.62
C CYS A 1062 1.12 1.77 -8.27
N GLY A 1063 1.62 2.98 -7.98
CA GLY A 1063 1.48 3.62 -6.67
C GLY A 1063 2.42 3.03 -5.59
N ASN A 1064 2.61 3.75 -4.48
CA ASN A 1064 3.50 3.33 -3.38
C ASN A 1064 2.71 2.80 -2.18
N GLN A 1065 2.06 3.72 -1.43
CA GLN A 1065 1.21 3.35 -0.27
C GLN A 1065 -0.21 2.93 -0.67
N TYR A 1066 -0.72 3.52 -1.76
CA TYR A 1066 -2.04 3.25 -2.31
C TYR A 1066 -1.88 2.85 -3.78
N PHE A 1067 -2.56 1.78 -4.19
CA PHE A 1067 -2.44 1.27 -5.53
C PHE A 1067 -3.09 2.17 -6.58
N ILE A 1068 -2.45 2.18 -7.74
CA ILE A 1068 -2.94 2.76 -8.98
C ILE A 1068 -3.08 1.62 -9.97
N TYR A 1069 -4.25 1.53 -10.59
CA TYR A 1069 -4.64 0.49 -11.53
C TYR A 1069 -4.67 1.08 -12.94
N TRP A 1070 -4.28 0.29 -13.92
CA TRP A 1070 -4.53 0.58 -15.34
C TRP A 1070 -5.91 0.06 -15.72
N ASP A 1071 -6.79 0.97 -16.16
CA ASP A 1071 -8.11 0.67 -16.70
C ASP A 1071 -7.99 0.48 -18.21
N ALA A 1072 -7.82 -0.77 -18.64
CA ALA A 1072 -7.60 -1.10 -20.05
C ALA A 1072 -8.77 -0.71 -20.95
N ALA A 1073 -10.01 -0.70 -20.41
CA ALA A 1073 -11.18 -0.32 -21.19
C ALA A 1073 -11.22 1.17 -21.53
N ASN A 1074 -10.76 2.03 -20.62
CA ASN A 1074 -10.71 3.48 -20.82
C ASN A 1074 -9.30 4.02 -21.13
N LYS A 1075 -8.29 3.15 -21.22
CA LYS A 1075 -6.87 3.46 -21.50
C LYS A 1075 -6.32 4.59 -20.62
N ARG A 1076 -6.49 4.43 -19.30
CA ARG A 1076 -6.06 5.42 -18.30
C ARG A 1076 -5.79 4.77 -16.96
N PHE A 1077 -5.09 5.47 -16.09
CA PHE A 1077 -4.96 5.06 -14.70
C PHE A 1077 -6.16 5.46 -13.84
N THR A 1078 -6.44 4.64 -12.83
CA THR A 1078 -7.52 4.82 -11.85
C THR A 1078 -7.10 4.32 -10.47
N TYR A 1079 -7.80 4.75 -9.42
CA TYR A 1079 -7.68 4.15 -8.07
C TYR A 1079 -8.83 3.17 -7.79
N ASN A 1080 -9.67 2.90 -8.79
CA ASN A 1080 -10.78 1.96 -8.70
C ASN A 1080 -10.36 0.56 -9.12
N GLY A 1081 -9.80 -0.22 -8.19
CA GLY A 1081 -9.46 -1.63 -8.43
C GLY A 1081 -10.66 -2.59 -8.47
N ALA A 1082 -11.89 -2.12 -8.28
CA ALA A 1082 -13.09 -2.96 -8.32
C ALA A 1082 -13.68 -3.12 -9.73
N ASP A 1083 -13.17 -2.40 -10.72
CA ASP A 1083 -13.61 -2.55 -12.11
C ASP A 1083 -12.91 -3.78 -12.73
N GLU A 1084 -13.67 -4.69 -13.34
CA GLU A 1084 -13.15 -5.98 -13.87
C GLU A 1084 -12.02 -5.83 -14.90
N ASN A 1085 -11.91 -4.67 -15.56
CA ASN A 1085 -10.88 -4.37 -16.56
C ASN A 1085 -9.68 -3.60 -15.97
N SER A 1086 -9.63 -3.43 -14.65
CA SER A 1086 -8.58 -2.67 -13.96
C SER A 1086 -7.61 -3.61 -13.25
N PHE A 1087 -6.31 -3.48 -13.53
CA PHE A 1087 -5.26 -4.30 -12.94
C PHE A 1087 -4.03 -3.47 -12.61
N ILE A 1088 -3.16 -4.00 -11.75
CA ILE A 1088 -1.90 -3.37 -11.37
C ILE A 1088 -0.84 -3.79 -12.39
N LEU A 1089 -0.07 -2.83 -12.90
CA LEU A 1089 1.05 -3.10 -13.79
C LEU A 1089 2.25 -3.62 -13.00
N ARG A 1090 2.97 -4.60 -13.57
CA ARG A 1090 4.23 -5.09 -13.01
C ARG A 1090 5.31 -4.05 -13.30
N GLN A 1091 5.77 -3.36 -12.26
CA GLN A 1091 6.80 -2.32 -12.37
C GLN A 1091 7.98 -2.64 -11.45
N ARG A 1092 9.21 -2.43 -11.93
CA ARG A 1092 10.41 -2.41 -11.07
C ARG A 1092 11.43 -1.37 -11.53
N SER A 1093 12.05 -0.66 -10.58
CA SER A 1093 13.27 0.11 -10.84
C SER A 1093 14.47 -0.81 -11.08
N VAL A 1094 15.27 -0.52 -12.11
CA VAL A 1094 16.55 -1.21 -12.38
C VAL A 1094 17.67 -0.21 -12.57
N ARG A 1095 18.88 -0.59 -12.17
CA ARG A 1095 20.07 0.25 -12.37
C ARG A 1095 20.85 -0.17 -13.61
N THR A 1096 21.49 0.80 -14.26
CA THR A 1096 22.42 0.51 -15.36
C THR A 1096 23.51 -0.46 -14.90
N GLU A 1097 24.08 -0.25 -13.70
CA GLU A 1097 25.11 -1.13 -13.16
C GLU A 1097 24.61 -2.57 -12.97
N GLU A 1098 23.37 -2.74 -12.48
CA GLU A 1098 22.75 -4.06 -12.30
C GLU A 1098 22.62 -4.83 -13.62
N ILE A 1099 22.22 -4.14 -14.70
CA ILE A 1099 22.09 -4.74 -16.03
C ILE A 1099 23.48 -5.06 -16.60
N THR A 1100 24.47 -4.18 -16.43
CA THR A 1100 25.80 -4.37 -17.01
C THR A 1100 26.65 -5.41 -16.29
N GLU A 1101 26.46 -5.60 -14.97
CA GLU A 1101 27.27 -6.48 -14.12
C GLU A 1101 26.61 -7.84 -13.84
N ALA A 1102 25.35 -8.03 -14.25
CA ALA A 1102 24.64 -9.29 -14.05
C ALA A 1102 25.36 -10.45 -14.74
N ALA A 1103 25.75 -11.46 -13.96
CA ALA A 1103 26.33 -12.70 -14.48
C ALA A 1103 25.34 -13.51 -15.35
N SER A 1104 24.03 -13.33 -15.12
CA SER A 1104 22.94 -13.91 -15.90
C SER A 1104 21.74 -12.96 -15.93
N LEU A 1105 21.51 -12.31 -17.07
CA LEU A 1105 20.39 -11.38 -17.25
C LEU A 1105 19.00 -12.03 -17.17
N PRO A 1106 18.77 -13.28 -17.64
CA PRO A 1106 17.47 -13.96 -17.48
C PRO A 1106 17.06 -14.25 -16.03
N LEU A 1107 18.00 -14.16 -15.07
CA LEU A 1107 17.67 -14.22 -13.63
C LEU A 1107 17.29 -12.85 -13.07
N LEU A 1108 17.63 -11.76 -13.77
CA LEU A 1108 17.39 -10.37 -13.34
C LEU A 1108 16.12 -9.79 -13.98
N LEU A 1109 15.90 -10.08 -15.27
CA LEU A 1109 14.86 -9.50 -16.12
C LEU A 1109 14.00 -10.59 -16.75
N ASP A 1110 12.72 -10.29 -16.97
CA ASP A 1110 11.79 -11.16 -17.69
C ASP A 1110 12.20 -11.38 -19.16
N GLU A 1111 11.71 -12.44 -19.79
CA GLU A 1111 11.99 -12.75 -21.21
C GLU A 1111 11.37 -11.73 -22.18
N ASP A 1112 10.26 -11.10 -21.80
CA ASP A 1112 9.54 -10.07 -22.56
C ASP A 1112 9.21 -8.89 -21.62
N PHE A 1113 9.70 -7.69 -21.93
CA PHE A 1113 9.49 -6.52 -21.08
C PHE A 1113 9.68 -5.18 -21.81
N TYR A 1114 9.15 -4.12 -21.19
CA TYR A 1114 9.34 -2.73 -21.59
C TYR A 1114 10.32 -2.00 -20.67
N LEU A 1115 11.35 -1.37 -21.23
CA LEU A 1115 12.31 -0.52 -20.51
C LEU A 1115 11.98 0.95 -20.74
N ILE A 1116 11.52 1.64 -19.70
CA ILE A 1116 11.21 3.08 -19.70
C ILE A 1116 12.47 3.87 -19.32
N VAL A 1117 12.86 4.80 -20.18
CA VAL A 1117 14.05 5.65 -20.00
C VAL A 1117 13.67 7.13 -20.16
N PRO A 1118 13.66 7.91 -19.06
CA PRO A 1118 13.49 9.36 -19.13
C PRO A 1118 14.59 10.03 -19.95
N ALA A 1119 14.29 11.14 -20.64
CA ALA A 1119 15.26 11.83 -21.50
C ALA A 1119 16.60 12.22 -20.83
N ARG A 1120 16.63 12.35 -19.49
CA ARG A 1120 17.86 12.67 -18.75
C ARG A 1120 18.77 11.46 -18.47
N VAL A 1121 18.25 10.25 -18.64
CA VAL A 1121 18.95 8.98 -18.36
C VAL A 1121 19.54 8.44 -19.65
N SER A 1122 20.79 7.98 -19.61
CA SER A 1122 21.43 7.39 -20.79
C SER A 1122 21.15 5.89 -20.85
N ALA A 1123 20.40 5.45 -21.86
CA ALA A 1123 20.15 4.03 -22.11
C ALA A 1123 21.34 3.27 -22.73
N TYR A 1124 22.38 3.98 -23.19
CA TYR A 1124 23.40 3.42 -24.08
C TYR A 1124 24.10 2.17 -23.51
N GLU A 1125 24.55 2.23 -22.26
CA GLU A 1125 25.26 1.12 -21.60
C GLU A 1125 24.31 -0.05 -21.33
N ALA A 1126 23.12 0.23 -20.77
CA ALA A 1126 22.11 -0.77 -20.47
C ALA A 1126 21.60 -1.50 -21.73
N VAL A 1127 21.20 -0.76 -22.78
CA VAL A 1127 20.73 -1.33 -24.05
C VAL A 1127 21.83 -2.12 -24.75
N GLY A 1128 23.09 -1.66 -24.67
CA GLY A 1128 24.24 -2.41 -25.17
C GLY A 1128 24.43 -3.75 -24.45
N ALA A 1129 24.32 -3.75 -23.12
CA ALA A 1129 24.40 -4.97 -22.31
C ALA A 1129 23.24 -5.94 -22.59
N LEU A 1130 22.01 -5.44 -22.69
CA LEU A 1130 20.83 -6.27 -23.04
C LEU A 1130 20.99 -6.96 -24.40
N ARG A 1131 21.44 -6.21 -25.43
CA ARG A 1131 21.70 -6.76 -26.76
C ARG A 1131 22.80 -7.82 -26.77
N ASN A 1132 23.85 -7.63 -25.97
CA ASN A 1132 24.91 -8.62 -25.81
C ASN A 1132 24.44 -9.84 -24.98
N GLY A 1133 23.47 -9.64 -24.09
CA GLY A 1133 22.88 -10.64 -23.21
C GLY A 1133 21.79 -11.51 -23.82
N GLY A 1134 21.57 -11.45 -25.14
CA GLY A 1134 20.60 -12.28 -25.84
C GLY A 1134 19.23 -11.64 -26.05
N TYR A 1135 18.99 -10.40 -25.61
CA TYR A 1135 17.75 -9.69 -25.88
C TYR A 1135 17.78 -9.00 -27.24
N GLN A 1136 16.69 -9.10 -27.98
CA GLN A 1136 16.42 -8.35 -29.18
C GLN A 1136 15.44 -7.23 -28.88
N LEU A 1137 15.71 -6.07 -29.46
CA LEU A 1137 14.79 -4.95 -29.45
C LEU A 1137 13.68 -5.24 -30.48
N ALA A 1138 12.46 -5.40 -29.98
CA ALA A 1138 11.26 -5.66 -30.79
C ALA A 1138 10.69 -4.34 -31.33
N ASP A 1139 10.46 -3.36 -30.44
CA ASP A 1139 9.89 -2.06 -30.77
C ASP A 1139 10.53 -0.93 -29.95
N GLU A 1140 10.40 0.31 -30.43
CA GLU A 1140 10.80 1.53 -29.73
C GLU A 1140 9.69 2.57 -29.83
N TYR A 1141 9.37 3.19 -28.70
CA TYR A 1141 8.41 4.27 -28.60
C TYR A 1141 9.14 5.52 -28.06
N HIS A 1142 8.87 6.69 -28.66
CA HIS A 1142 9.49 7.96 -28.25
C HIS A 1142 8.43 9.01 -27.84
N PRO A 1143 7.68 8.79 -26.73
CA PRO A 1143 6.67 9.73 -26.25
C PRO A 1143 7.23 11.15 -26.05
N ARG A 1144 6.47 12.16 -26.50
CA ARG A 1144 6.80 13.57 -26.32
C ARG A 1144 5.58 14.39 -25.92
N SER A 1145 5.70 15.02 -24.75
CA SER A 1145 4.71 15.97 -24.25
C SER A 1145 5.19 17.42 -24.35
N LEU A 1146 4.30 18.37 -24.01
CA LEU A 1146 4.65 19.79 -23.90
C LEU A 1146 5.83 20.06 -22.93
N TYR A 1147 6.02 19.19 -21.94
CA TYR A 1147 6.91 19.42 -20.80
C TYR A 1147 7.96 18.34 -20.60
N GLY A 1148 8.05 17.32 -21.47
CA GLY A 1148 9.15 16.39 -21.45
C GLY A 1148 9.14 15.40 -22.61
N ALA A 1149 10.11 14.50 -22.60
CA ALA A 1149 10.27 13.37 -23.50
C ALA A 1149 10.79 12.14 -22.73
N MET A 1150 10.49 10.95 -23.24
CA MET A 1150 11.10 9.70 -22.78
C MET A 1150 11.19 8.71 -23.93
N ASP A 1151 11.98 7.67 -23.73
CA ASP A 1151 12.04 6.51 -24.63
C ASP A 1151 11.49 5.29 -23.90
N VAL A 1152 10.79 4.43 -24.62
CA VAL A 1152 10.35 3.12 -24.13
C VAL A 1152 10.82 2.06 -25.13
N TYR A 1153 11.68 1.16 -24.67
CA TYR A 1153 12.24 0.08 -25.49
C TYR A 1153 11.53 -1.23 -25.14
N HIS A 1154 11.01 -1.94 -26.14
CA HIS A 1154 10.43 -3.27 -25.96
C HIS A 1154 11.48 -4.33 -26.28
N PHE A 1155 11.83 -5.15 -25.29
CA PHE A 1155 12.84 -6.20 -25.42
C PHE A 1155 12.20 -7.57 -25.30
N GLN A 1156 12.62 -8.46 -26.19
CA GLN A 1156 12.27 -9.88 -26.18
C GLN A 1156 13.54 -10.72 -26.26
N MET A 1157 13.64 -11.75 -25.45
CA MET A 1157 14.75 -12.69 -25.51
C MET A 1157 14.75 -13.41 -26.87
N ARG A 1158 15.91 -13.49 -27.54
CA ARG A 1158 15.98 -14.17 -28.84
C ARG A 1158 15.63 -15.64 -28.67
N GLU A 1159 14.63 -16.12 -29.40
CA GLU A 1159 14.50 -17.55 -29.67
C GLU A 1159 15.79 -17.99 -30.38
N GLU A 1160 16.52 -18.95 -29.79
CA GLU A 1160 17.58 -19.62 -30.53
C GLU A 1160 16.94 -20.30 -31.75
N GLU A 1161 17.07 -19.69 -32.93
CA GLU A 1161 16.90 -20.41 -34.19
C GLU A 1161 17.83 -21.62 -34.08
N ASN A 1162 17.25 -22.83 -34.12
CA ASN A 1162 17.95 -24.09 -34.31
C ASN A 1162 18.68 -24.06 -35.67
N GLY A 1163 19.75 -23.29 -35.73
CA GLY A 1163 20.64 -23.12 -36.84
C GLY A 1163 21.89 -23.91 -36.56
N THR A 1164 21.94 -25.11 -37.13
CA THR A 1164 23.15 -25.91 -37.36
C THR A 1164 24.40 -25.04 -37.53
N GLN A 1165 25.28 -25.01 -36.53
CA GLN A 1165 26.69 -24.66 -36.72
C GLN A 1165 27.56 -25.86 -36.34
N SER A 1166 27.91 -26.59 -37.39
CA SER A 1166 29.12 -27.40 -37.45
C SER A 1166 30.35 -26.50 -37.51
N ALA A 1167 31.26 -26.62 -36.54
CA ALA A 1167 32.70 -26.79 -36.72
C ALA A 1167 33.40 -26.82 -35.35
#